data_AF-A0AAP0GX38-F1
#
_entry.id   AF-A0AAP0GX38-F1
#
_cell.length_a   1.000
_cell.length_b   1.000
_cell.length_c   1.000
_cell.angle_alpha   90.00
_cell.angle_beta   90.00
_cell.angle_gamma   90.00
#
_symmetry.space_group_name_H-M   'P 1'
#
loop_
_entity.id
_entity.type
_entity.pdbx_description
1 polymer ?
#
loop_
_entity_poly.entity_id
_entity_poly.type
_entity_poly.pdbx_seq_one_letter_code
_entity_poly.pdbx_strand_id
1 'polypeptide(L)'
;MSGFLVVQAVIILSLVILDLGVAQPSNKTININNTNTPLKFYCGINDAIISPTAFSRNRNSTFSQLRNKFSTTGVFYATARSLENDNDVVYGVAQCRNYLLLTECLACFDVAVSVVDQSCGSANGAHVFLDNCFLRFENYNAYYDDPQGTLDFAVPEICGNDSTSQQTTAFNQAVKELLSDIRFATPKTSDFYIASTRQVANGANATVYAIAQCVENASQAICKNCLSTAYNNLYSCLPAKEGRAINVACFMRYSEFPFFRNNQTINLIPFLKGSSSKSSIIIGVSSGAGFVLLILSLFLWFRRWRKSKAVGKVCFTVCLPYDALETSGEFQGTRCYTYQDLRLATNNFSEECLIGKGGFGEVFKASVDSGIVMAIKKLHVGVGAKKGFENEINIINNVRHRNLIKQLGWCIEGHDLLLVLEYIPQGSLDKFLWGSNYAMSPTTFFGNLNSTFSQLRSHLSNPGVYYARAHGSENEDAVYGVAQCRNYLSSTECLACFDVAVSILQPCGLANGAHVFLDNCFLRFEDYDQFYDDPDGGSNVEVLELCGNESTSQPITAFNQAVQELLSDIGVATPRTSDFYIASTRQVASGANATIYAIAQCVENVSQTICKNCMTRAYNNLYKCLPSHEGRAINVACFMRYSEFPFFQNNQTVNFTPFLPSKGSSGKFGTTIGVSSSVGLVLLIVALFLWFRRWSKSKAVEKEFKGVRCYSYEDLKLATNNFSEEYLIGKGGFGEVFKAVVDNGIVVAVKKLRVGFRAKKEFENEVNLNSNVRHRNLILQLGWCSDGAELLLVLEYMPQGSLDKFLWGEKKGTLNWKQRSDIILGIARGLVHLHEEFHFKIIHRDIKSSNILLDDDFQPKIADFGLARFHPEDQTHVSTGFAGTMGYTAPEYATRGRLSEKVDTYSFGIVALEVISGRSCSDVNYSGAQMEYLLDHAWQLYEKGMHIKMIDEAIDPNEYQEENVKKIIEIALMCTQLVSLRPTMSEIYLMLSSEPQLKQRQISRPTYNVDRRIHIVGS
;
A
#
# COMPACT_ATOMS: atom_id res chain seq x y z
N MET A 1 48.44 23.67 -66.76
CA MET A 1 47.95 24.34 -65.52
C MET A 1 46.49 24.62 -65.75
N SER A 2 45.63 23.78 -65.19
CA SER A 2 44.29 23.56 -65.72
C SER A 2 43.46 22.82 -64.66
N GLY A 3 42.26 23.30 -64.34
CA GLY A 3 41.37 22.65 -63.37
C GLY A 3 40.56 23.56 -62.44
N PHE A 4 40.85 24.88 -62.37
CA PHE A 4 40.24 25.77 -61.36
C PHE A 4 39.24 26.84 -61.89
N LEU A 5 38.88 26.80 -63.18
CA LEU A 5 38.00 27.82 -63.80
C LEU A 5 36.85 27.26 -64.68
N VAL A 6 36.58 25.94 -64.64
CA VAL A 6 35.54 25.30 -65.48
C VAL A 6 34.28 24.91 -64.69
N VAL A 7 34.40 24.62 -63.39
CA VAL A 7 33.27 24.14 -62.56
C VAL A 7 32.22 25.23 -62.29
N GLN A 8 32.63 26.51 -62.32
CA GLN A 8 31.76 27.63 -61.95
C GLN A 8 30.68 27.99 -63.01
N ALA A 9 30.73 27.37 -64.20
CA ALA A 9 29.76 27.59 -65.28
C ALA A 9 28.69 26.49 -65.41
N VAL A 10 28.99 25.24 -65.00
CA VAL A 10 28.09 24.09 -65.23
C VAL A 10 26.88 24.10 -64.29
N ILE A 11 27.00 24.71 -63.11
CA ILE A 11 25.93 24.78 -62.09
C ILE A 11 24.80 25.76 -62.49
N ILE A 12 25.04 26.66 -63.44
CA ILE A 12 24.13 27.77 -63.77
C ILE A 12 23.18 27.45 -64.94
N LEU A 13 23.45 26.41 -65.75
CA LEU A 13 22.68 26.09 -66.96
C LEU A 13 21.90 24.76 -66.90
N SER A 14 21.37 24.42 -65.72
CA SER A 14 20.39 23.32 -65.54
C SER A 14 19.09 23.76 -64.85
N LEU A 15 18.90 25.07 -64.75
CA LEU A 15 17.60 25.76 -64.74
C LEU A 15 17.56 26.46 -66.11
N VAL A 16 16.52 26.41 -66.95
CA VAL A 16 15.06 26.35 -66.72
C VAL A 16 14.41 25.44 -67.79
N ILE A 17 13.09 25.18 -67.67
CA ILE A 17 12.21 24.44 -68.60
C ILE A 17 12.29 22.89 -68.51
N LEU A 18 11.58 22.33 -67.53
CA LEU A 18 10.50 21.36 -67.78
C LEU A 18 9.66 21.13 -66.50
N ASP A 19 8.77 22.07 -66.20
CA ASP A 19 7.74 21.89 -65.17
C ASP A 19 6.62 20.96 -65.67
N LEU A 20 6.51 19.75 -65.10
CA LEU A 20 5.28 18.96 -65.12
C LEU A 20 5.08 18.17 -63.81
N GLY A 21 4.39 18.81 -62.86
CA GLY A 21 3.35 18.11 -62.09
C GLY A 21 3.75 17.10 -61.02
N VAL A 22 4.74 17.40 -60.15
CA VAL A 22 4.74 16.76 -58.82
C VAL A 22 3.71 17.48 -57.95
N ALA A 23 2.57 16.83 -57.71
CA ALA A 23 1.53 17.38 -56.84
C ALA A 23 2.09 17.59 -55.42
N GLN A 24 1.90 18.79 -54.87
CA GLN A 24 2.20 19.05 -53.47
C GLN A 24 1.38 18.07 -52.60
N PRO A 25 1.98 17.35 -51.64
CA PRO A 25 1.20 16.84 -50.52
C PRO A 25 0.63 18.08 -49.82
N SER A 26 -0.70 18.24 -49.88
CA SER A 26 -1.37 19.47 -49.46
C SER A 26 -0.90 19.91 -48.08
N ASN A 27 -0.52 21.18 -47.93
CA ASN A 27 -0.41 21.82 -46.62
C ASN A 27 -1.80 21.79 -45.98
N LYS A 28 -2.14 20.68 -45.30
CA LYS A 28 -3.21 20.65 -44.31
C LYS A 28 -2.75 21.52 -43.16
N THR A 29 -3.11 22.79 -43.25
CA THR A 29 -2.91 23.78 -42.20
C THR A 29 -3.39 23.16 -40.89
N ILE A 30 -2.50 23.04 -39.90
CA ILE A 30 -2.90 22.50 -38.59
C ILE A 30 -3.88 23.54 -38.02
N ASN A 31 -5.17 23.20 -38.02
CA ASN A 31 -6.23 24.15 -37.68
C ASN A 31 -6.41 24.21 -36.15
N ILE A 32 -5.38 24.70 -35.47
CA ILE A 32 -5.28 24.82 -34.00
C ILE A 32 -6.44 25.65 -33.43
N ASN A 33 -7.01 26.56 -34.23
CA ASN A 33 -8.10 27.46 -33.83
C ASN A 33 -9.38 26.75 -33.36
N ASN A 34 -9.55 25.45 -33.63
CA ASN A 34 -10.71 24.65 -33.22
C ASN A 34 -10.46 23.71 -32.02
N THR A 35 -9.29 23.75 -31.37
CA THR A 35 -8.91 22.75 -30.33
C THR A 35 -8.97 23.25 -28.89
N ASN A 36 -9.53 24.44 -28.64
CA ASN A 36 -9.81 24.95 -27.29
C ASN A 36 -11.25 24.65 -26.83
N THR A 37 -11.89 23.61 -27.33
CA THR A 37 -13.13 23.08 -26.76
C THR A 37 -12.87 22.47 -25.38
N PRO A 38 -13.72 22.73 -24.36
CA PRO A 38 -13.60 22.07 -23.07
C PRO A 38 -13.86 20.58 -23.22
N LEU A 39 -12.90 19.74 -22.83
CA LEU A 39 -13.04 18.28 -22.87
C LEU A 39 -13.87 17.79 -21.69
N LYS A 40 -13.64 18.36 -20.51
CA LYS A 40 -14.47 18.21 -19.31
C LYS A 40 -14.17 19.35 -18.34
N PHE A 41 -15.15 19.75 -17.54
CA PHE A 41 -14.93 20.61 -16.39
C PHE A 41 -15.76 20.11 -15.20
N TYR A 42 -15.34 20.50 -14.00
CA TYR A 42 -16.01 20.26 -12.73
C TYR A 42 -15.96 21.53 -11.90
N CYS A 43 -17.03 21.83 -11.17
CA CYS A 43 -17.12 22.95 -10.23
C CYS A 43 -17.22 22.39 -8.80
N GLY A 44 -16.61 23.05 -7.83
CA GLY A 44 -16.73 22.72 -6.41
C GLY A 44 -18.08 23.13 -5.81
N ILE A 45 -18.38 22.59 -4.63
CA ILE A 45 -19.64 22.81 -3.91
C ILE A 45 -19.57 24.15 -3.16
N ASN A 46 -20.66 24.92 -3.10
CA ASN A 46 -20.63 26.35 -2.72
C ASN A 46 -20.38 26.64 -1.22
N ASP A 47 -20.35 25.62 -0.34
CA ASP A 47 -20.69 25.76 1.08
C ASP A 47 -19.58 26.30 2.00
N ALA A 48 -18.50 26.85 1.42
CA ALA A 48 -17.30 27.28 2.15
C ALA A 48 -16.72 28.61 1.61
N ILE A 49 -17.56 29.58 1.25
CA ILE A 49 -17.15 30.94 0.84
C ILE A 49 -17.74 31.96 1.83
N ILE A 50 -16.88 32.61 2.61
CA ILE A 50 -17.27 33.56 3.66
C ILE A 50 -17.71 34.91 3.07
N SER A 51 -17.08 35.33 1.97
CA SER A 51 -17.33 36.57 1.25
C SER A 51 -17.16 36.37 -0.26
N PRO A 52 -18.26 36.12 -1.02
CA PRO A 52 -18.20 35.92 -2.47
C PRO A 52 -17.50 37.05 -3.25
N THR A 53 -17.57 38.30 -2.75
CA THR A 53 -16.89 39.45 -3.38
C THR A 53 -15.39 39.52 -3.10
N ALA A 54 -14.92 38.97 -1.98
CA ALA A 54 -13.49 38.82 -1.68
C ALA A 54 -12.93 37.60 -2.42
N PHE A 55 -13.61 36.47 -2.36
CA PHE A 55 -13.26 35.25 -3.08
C PHE A 55 -13.14 35.45 -4.60
N SER A 56 -14.12 36.12 -5.24
CA SER A 56 -14.04 36.44 -6.68
C SER A 56 -12.84 37.34 -7.00
N ARG A 57 -12.49 38.28 -6.12
CA ARG A 57 -11.29 39.13 -6.27
C ARG A 57 -10.00 38.31 -6.14
N ASN A 58 -9.89 37.48 -5.10
CA ASN A 58 -8.78 36.55 -4.90
C ASN A 58 -8.63 35.58 -6.09
N ARG A 59 -9.72 35.04 -6.65
CA ARG A 59 -9.73 34.20 -7.85
C ARG A 59 -9.14 34.91 -9.06
N ASN A 60 -9.67 36.09 -9.38
CA ASN A 60 -9.25 36.86 -10.55
C ASN A 60 -7.79 37.35 -10.40
N SER A 61 -7.37 37.68 -9.17
CA SER A 61 -6.00 38.00 -8.78
C SER A 61 -5.06 36.79 -8.99
N THR A 62 -5.44 35.59 -8.56
CA THR A 62 -4.71 34.34 -8.80
C THR A 62 -4.64 33.97 -10.29
N PHE A 63 -5.72 34.12 -11.07
CA PHE A 63 -5.71 33.88 -12.51
C PHE A 63 -4.82 34.88 -13.26
N SER A 64 -4.83 36.16 -12.88
CA SER A 64 -3.94 37.17 -13.44
C SER A 64 -2.46 36.84 -13.16
N GLN A 65 -2.14 36.33 -11.97
CA GLN A 65 -0.78 35.86 -11.63
C GLN A 65 -0.35 34.66 -12.50
N LEU A 66 -1.22 33.65 -12.69
CA LEU A 66 -0.94 32.50 -13.57
C LEU A 66 -0.65 32.95 -15.01
N ARG A 67 -1.54 33.76 -15.57
CA ARG A 67 -1.41 34.32 -16.93
C ARG A 67 -0.12 35.12 -17.10
N ASN A 68 0.19 35.97 -16.11
CA ASN A 68 1.39 36.79 -16.12
C ASN A 68 2.66 35.91 -16.15
N LYS A 69 2.74 34.88 -15.31
CA LYS A 69 3.86 33.91 -15.30
C LYS A 69 4.10 33.30 -16.69
N PHE A 70 3.05 32.78 -17.34
CA PHE A 70 3.17 32.28 -18.71
C PHE A 70 3.75 33.35 -19.64
N SER A 71 3.18 34.56 -19.66
CA SER A 71 3.62 35.63 -20.57
C SER A 71 5.02 36.21 -20.29
N THR A 72 5.51 36.19 -19.04
CA THR A 72 6.80 36.81 -18.67
C THR A 72 7.95 35.83 -18.52
N THR A 73 7.71 34.60 -18.07
CA THR A 73 8.78 33.60 -17.88
C THR A 73 8.80 32.50 -18.93
N GLY A 74 7.80 32.45 -19.82
CA GLY A 74 7.74 31.48 -20.93
C GLY A 74 7.61 30.02 -20.51
N VAL A 75 7.21 29.78 -19.25
CA VAL A 75 6.99 28.44 -18.69
C VAL A 75 5.69 27.84 -19.19
N PHE A 76 5.56 26.51 -19.13
CA PHE A 76 4.33 25.79 -19.51
C PHE A 76 3.54 25.29 -18.29
N TYR A 77 4.12 25.34 -17.09
CA TYR A 77 3.46 25.12 -15.80
C TYR A 77 3.57 26.36 -14.92
N ALA A 78 2.48 26.72 -14.22
CA ALA A 78 2.47 27.83 -13.27
C ALA A 78 1.58 27.53 -12.06
N THR A 79 2.03 28.01 -10.89
CA THR A 79 1.26 28.06 -9.64
C THR A 79 1.11 29.50 -9.16
N ALA A 80 -0.02 29.83 -8.53
CA ALA A 80 -0.26 31.14 -7.92
C ALA A 80 -1.19 31.02 -6.71
N ARG A 81 -1.19 32.05 -5.85
CA ARG A 81 -2.14 32.21 -4.75
C ARG A 81 -2.43 33.69 -4.52
N SER A 82 -3.60 34.03 -4.01
CA SER A 82 -3.93 35.41 -3.63
C SER A 82 -4.57 35.49 -2.24
N LEU A 83 -4.24 36.59 -1.55
CA LEU A 83 -4.38 36.83 -0.12
C LEU A 83 -4.63 38.34 0.09
N GLU A 84 -5.75 38.86 -0.41
CA GLU A 84 -6.09 40.29 -0.23
C GLU A 84 -6.84 40.57 1.09
N ASN A 85 -7.40 39.52 1.73
CA ASN A 85 -7.89 39.49 3.12
C ASN A 85 -7.65 38.05 3.67
N ASP A 86 -7.66 37.87 4.99
CA ASP A 86 -7.35 36.57 5.62
C ASP A 86 -8.41 35.46 5.42
N ASN A 87 -9.59 35.82 4.89
CA ASN A 87 -10.67 34.88 4.55
C ASN A 87 -10.70 34.60 3.02
N ASP A 88 -11.11 33.38 2.65
CA ASP A 88 -11.32 32.92 1.28
C ASP A 88 -10.09 32.99 0.34
N VAL A 89 -8.95 32.47 0.82
CA VAL A 89 -7.71 32.30 0.04
C VAL A 89 -7.96 31.47 -1.22
N VAL A 90 -7.44 31.89 -2.39
CA VAL A 90 -7.55 31.10 -3.63
C VAL A 90 -6.18 30.63 -4.11
N TYR A 91 -6.02 29.31 -4.21
CA TYR A 91 -4.85 28.64 -4.75
C TYR A 91 -5.14 28.21 -6.19
N GLY A 92 -4.18 28.42 -7.11
CA GLY A 92 -4.34 28.13 -8.53
C GLY A 92 -3.13 27.42 -9.13
N VAL A 93 -3.40 26.53 -10.09
CA VAL A 93 -2.38 25.84 -10.92
C VAL A 93 -2.90 25.71 -12.35
N ALA A 94 -2.01 25.91 -13.32
CA ALA A 94 -2.32 25.65 -14.72
C ALA A 94 -1.11 25.03 -15.44
N GLN A 95 -1.38 24.17 -16.42
CA GLN A 95 -0.35 23.61 -17.29
C GLN A 95 -0.83 23.55 -18.75
N CYS A 96 -0.03 24.10 -19.65
CA CYS A 96 -0.16 23.97 -21.09
C CYS A 96 0.56 22.71 -21.61
N ARG A 97 0.15 22.17 -22.76
CA ARG A 97 0.92 21.08 -23.38
C ARG A 97 2.22 21.59 -24.01
N ASN A 98 3.32 20.87 -23.84
CA ASN A 98 4.65 21.31 -24.25
C ASN A 98 4.87 21.37 -25.79
N TYR A 99 3.88 20.97 -26.60
CA TYR A 99 3.92 21.18 -28.06
C TYR A 99 3.45 22.57 -28.52
N LEU A 100 2.86 23.38 -27.64
CA LEU A 100 2.25 24.66 -28.01
C LEU A 100 3.27 25.80 -28.13
N LEU A 101 2.93 26.81 -28.90
CA LEU A 101 3.53 28.14 -28.76
C LEU A 101 3.01 28.83 -27.50
N LEU A 102 3.77 29.79 -26.97
CA LEU A 102 3.33 30.63 -25.84
C LEU A 102 2.00 31.35 -26.14
N THR A 103 1.77 31.79 -27.38
CA THR A 103 0.50 32.38 -27.82
C THR A 103 -0.67 31.39 -27.80
N GLU A 104 -0.42 30.13 -28.18
CA GLU A 104 -1.42 29.05 -28.18
C GLU A 104 -1.72 28.60 -26.72
N CYS A 105 -0.71 28.57 -25.85
CA CYS A 105 -0.83 28.33 -24.41
C CYS A 105 -1.68 29.42 -23.71
N LEU A 106 -1.35 30.70 -23.92
CA LEU A 106 -2.12 31.83 -23.38
C LEU A 106 -3.58 31.80 -23.87
N ALA A 107 -3.80 31.55 -25.17
CA ALA A 107 -5.14 31.41 -25.72
C ALA A 107 -5.93 30.23 -25.14
N CYS A 108 -5.27 29.13 -24.78
CA CYS A 108 -5.93 28.03 -24.06
C CYS A 108 -6.27 28.40 -22.62
N PHE A 109 -5.35 29.05 -21.90
CA PHE A 109 -5.59 29.52 -20.53
C PHE A 109 -6.76 30.51 -20.47
N ASP A 110 -6.85 31.45 -21.42
CA ASP A 110 -7.94 32.42 -21.48
C ASP A 110 -9.32 31.75 -21.71
N VAL A 111 -9.36 30.63 -22.45
CA VAL A 111 -10.58 29.83 -22.58
C VAL A 111 -10.84 28.98 -21.33
N ALA A 112 -9.80 28.47 -20.66
CA ALA A 112 -9.98 27.78 -19.38
C ALA A 112 -10.60 28.69 -18.30
N VAL A 113 -10.17 29.97 -18.26
CA VAL A 113 -10.77 30.99 -17.38
C VAL A 113 -12.21 31.32 -17.80
N SER A 114 -12.51 31.49 -19.09
CA SER A 114 -13.88 31.79 -19.51
C SER A 114 -14.87 30.65 -19.24
N VAL A 115 -14.42 29.39 -19.24
CA VAL A 115 -15.22 28.24 -18.75
C VAL A 115 -15.49 28.34 -17.25
N VAL A 116 -14.52 28.76 -16.43
CA VAL A 116 -14.75 29.01 -14.99
C VAL A 116 -15.81 30.11 -14.80
N ASP A 117 -15.66 31.24 -15.48
CA ASP A 117 -16.55 32.39 -15.30
C ASP A 117 -17.98 32.12 -15.82
N GLN A 118 -18.13 31.31 -16.89
CA GLN A 118 -19.44 30.94 -17.45
C GLN A 118 -20.13 29.79 -16.71
N SER A 119 -19.38 28.78 -16.26
CA SER A 119 -19.95 27.51 -15.77
C SER A 119 -19.74 27.25 -14.28
N CYS A 120 -18.69 27.82 -13.67
CA CYS A 120 -18.32 27.62 -12.26
C CYS A 120 -18.26 28.94 -11.47
N GLY A 121 -18.97 29.98 -11.92
CA GLY A 121 -18.78 31.36 -11.47
C GLY A 121 -18.93 31.59 -9.96
N SER A 122 -19.73 30.78 -9.25
CA SER A 122 -19.93 30.82 -7.79
C SER A 122 -19.05 29.86 -7.00
N ALA A 123 -18.42 28.88 -7.64
CA ALA A 123 -17.89 27.69 -6.96
C ALA A 123 -16.59 27.97 -6.20
N ASN A 124 -16.41 27.31 -5.06
CA ASN A 124 -15.21 27.43 -4.20
C ASN A 124 -13.92 26.87 -4.85
N GLY A 125 -14.07 26.13 -5.94
CA GLY A 125 -13.02 25.69 -6.83
C GLY A 125 -13.55 25.24 -8.18
N ALA A 126 -12.65 24.98 -9.13
CA ALA A 126 -12.98 24.28 -10.38
C ALA A 126 -11.77 23.55 -10.95
N HIS A 127 -12.05 22.51 -11.74
CA HIS A 127 -11.08 21.78 -12.55
C HIS A 127 -11.54 21.83 -14.00
N VAL A 128 -10.76 22.44 -14.89
CA VAL A 128 -11.09 22.61 -16.33
C VAL A 128 -10.01 21.94 -17.17
N PHE A 129 -10.42 21.00 -18.02
CA PHE A 129 -9.54 20.23 -18.90
C PHE A 129 -9.84 20.52 -20.36
N LEU A 130 -8.81 20.90 -21.11
CA LEU A 130 -8.83 21.10 -22.56
C LEU A 130 -7.78 20.19 -23.21
N ASP A 131 -7.83 20.03 -24.55
CA ASP A 131 -6.78 19.33 -25.30
C ASP A 131 -5.41 20.00 -25.03
N ASN A 132 -5.40 21.33 -25.09
CA ASN A 132 -4.21 22.18 -25.08
C ASN A 132 -3.70 22.60 -23.68
N CYS A 133 -4.52 22.52 -22.62
CA CYS A 133 -4.12 22.90 -21.27
C CYS A 133 -5.07 22.36 -20.20
N PHE A 134 -4.72 22.55 -18.93
CA PHE A 134 -5.68 22.46 -17.81
C PHE A 134 -5.50 23.63 -16.83
N LEU A 135 -6.57 23.92 -16.09
CA LEU A 135 -6.63 24.89 -15.00
C LEU A 135 -7.34 24.21 -13.81
N ARG A 136 -6.74 24.27 -12.62
CA ARG A 136 -7.37 23.92 -11.34
C ARG A 136 -7.24 25.14 -10.41
N PHE A 137 -8.26 25.38 -9.59
CA PHE A 137 -8.19 26.30 -8.45
C PHE A 137 -9.13 25.85 -7.34
N GLU A 138 -8.75 26.06 -6.08
CA GLU A 138 -9.48 25.65 -4.87
C GLU A 138 -9.22 26.64 -3.71
N ASN A 139 -10.04 26.58 -2.66
CA ASN A 139 -9.98 27.45 -1.48
C ASN A 139 -9.27 26.84 -0.24
N TYR A 140 -8.65 25.66 -0.36
CA TYR A 140 -8.03 24.92 0.75
C TYR A 140 -6.51 24.71 0.57
N ASN A 141 -5.80 24.49 1.68
CA ASN A 141 -4.34 24.64 1.79
C ASN A 141 -3.52 23.39 1.42
N ALA A 142 -4.11 22.20 1.22
CA ALA A 142 -3.39 20.96 0.83
C ALA A 142 -2.90 20.94 -0.64
N TYR A 143 -2.82 22.11 -1.27
CA TYR A 143 -3.01 22.28 -2.70
C TYR A 143 -1.79 21.94 -3.59
N TYR A 144 -0.56 22.07 -3.07
CA TYR A 144 0.66 21.83 -3.84
C TYR A 144 1.29 20.46 -3.58
N ASP A 145 0.96 19.84 -2.45
CA ASP A 145 1.54 18.58 -1.97
C ASP A 145 0.67 17.35 -2.32
N ASP A 146 -0.51 17.56 -2.91
CA ASP A 146 -1.37 16.53 -3.49
C ASP A 146 -1.55 16.68 -5.01
N PRO A 147 -0.71 16.00 -5.82
CA PRO A 147 -0.84 15.96 -7.28
C PRO A 147 -2.01 15.10 -7.80
N GLN A 148 -2.71 14.35 -6.94
CA GLN A 148 -3.83 13.49 -7.34
C GLN A 148 -5.18 14.18 -7.11
N GLY A 149 -5.28 14.98 -6.05
CA GLY A 149 -6.49 15.67 -5.63
C GLY A 149 -7.33 14.84 -4.65
N THR A 150 -7.96 15.50 -3.69
CA THR A 150 -8.87 14.89 -2.69
C THR A 150 -10.25 14.51 -3.29
N LEU A 151 -10.28 14.20 -4.59
CA LEU A 151 -11.45 13.87 -5.38
C LEU A 151 -11.04 12.75 -6.34
N ASP A 152 -11.69 11.59 -6.23
CA ASP A 152 -11.30 10.38 -6.97
C ASP A 152 -11.80 10.43 -8.43
N PHE A 153 -11.11 11.21 -9.25
CA PHE A 153 -11.49 11.46 -10.64
C PHE A 153 -11.27 10.21 -11.51
N ALA A 154 -12.34 9.41 -11.65
CA ALA A 154 -12.44 8.35 -12.64
C ALA A 154 -12.01 8.85 -14.03
N VAL A 155 -10.87 8.35 -14.50
CA VAL A 155 -10.14 8.81 -15.70
C VAL A 155 -11.02 8.73 -16.94
N PRO A 156 -11.54 9.85 -17.48
CA PRO A 156 -12.45 9.79 -18.60
C PRO A 156 -11.67 9.50 -19.89
N GLU A 157 -11.98 8.35 -20.49
CA GLU A 157 -11.69 8.08 -21.89
C GLU A 157 -12.65 8.87 -22.78
N ILE A 158 -12.09 9.75 -23.63
CA ILE A 158 -12.84 10.52 -24.63
C ILE A 158 -12.38 10.06 -26.00
N CYS A 159 -13.17 9.17 -26.58
CA CYS A 159 -12.92 8.54 -27.88
C CYS A 159 -13.50 9.40 -29.01
N GLY A 160 -12.85 9.41 -30.18
CA GLY A 160 -13.39 10.07 -31.37
C GLY A 160 -14.60 9.33 -31.96
N ASN A 161 -15.57 10.06 -32.50
CA ASN A 161 -16.76 9.46 -33.12
C ASN A 161 -16.46 8.69 -34.41
N ASP A 162 -15.36 9.02 -35.10
CA ASP A 162 -14.96 8.39 -36.37
C ASP A 162 -14.06 7.18 -36.15
N SER A 163 -14.52 6.00 -36.58
CA SER A 163 -13.70 4.78 -36.68
C SER A 163 -12.82 4.75 -37.93
N THR A 164 -11.66 4.07 -37.88
CA THR A 164 -10.85 3.82 -39.08
C THR A 164 -11.56 2.91 -40.08
N SER A 165 -11.85 3.42 -41.29
CA SER A 165 -12.51 2.67 -42.38
C SER A 165 -11.59 1.76 -43.18
N GLN A 166 -10.28 1.73 -42.88
CA GLN A 166 -9.30 0.84 -43.49
C GLN A 166 -8.32 0.31 -42.43
N GLN A 167 -7.93 -0.97 -42.57
CA GLN A 167 -6.83 -1.61 -41.82
C GLN A 167 -6.84 -1.47 -40.29
N THR A 168 -8.02 -1.55 -39.68
CA THR A 168 -8.30 -1.49 -38.24
C THR A 168 -7.25 -2.18 -37.36
N THR A 169 -6.85 -3.41 -37.70
CA THR A 169 -5.87 -4.20 -36.92
C THR A 169 -4.48 -3.58 -36.90
N ALA A 170 -4.00 -3.04 -38.02
CA ALA A 170 -2.66 -2.44 -38.12
C ALA A 170 -2.61 -1.07 -37.42
N PHE A 171 -3.65 -0.26 -37.57
CA PHE A 171 -3.80 1.01 -36.84
C PHE A 171 -3.85 0.76 -35.33
N ASN A 172 -4.71 -0.15 -34.87
CA ASN A 172 -4.83 -0.50 -33.45
C ASN A 172 -3.50 -1.00 -32.86
N GLN A 173 -2.72 -1.79 -33.61
CA GLN A 173 -1.41 -2.26 -33.17
C GLN A 173 -0.42 -1.09 -33.04
N ALA A 174 -0.36 -0.20 -34.04
CA ALA A 174 0.51 0.98 -34.00
C ALA A 174 0.16 1.92 -32.82
N VAL A 175 -1.13 2.12 -32.52
CA VAL A 175 -1.56 2.88 -31.33
C VAL A 175 -1.09 2.20 -30.04
N LYS A 176 -1.33 0.89 -29.87
CA LYS A 176 -0.95 0.14 -28.65
C LYS A 176 0.55 0.15 -28.38
N GLU A 177 1.37 -0.03 -29.42
CA GLU A 177 2.82 0.03 -29.32
C GLU A 177 3.29 1.42 -28.94
N LEU A 178 2.84 2.46 -29.65
CA LEU A 178 3.25 3.84 -29.40
C LEU A 178 2.83 4.32 -28.01
N LEU A 179 1.60 4.05 -27.58
CA LEU A 179 1.13 4.38 -26.23
C LEU A 179 1.90 3.63 -25.13
N SER A 180 2.33 2.39 -25.39
CA SER A 180 3.13 1.63 -24.43
C SER A 180 4.53 2.22 -24.28
N ASP A 181 5.17 2.56 -25.40
CA ASP A 181 6.51 3.14 -25.42
C ASP A 181 6.56 4.48 -24.68
N ILE A 182 5.63 5.40 -24.99
CA ILE A 182 5.62 6.73 -24.33
C ILE A 182 5.27 6.61 -22.84
N ARG A 183 4.37 5.69 -22.44
CA ARG A 183 4.11 5.40 -21.01
C ARG A 183 5.37 5.01 -20.24
N PHE A 184 6.24 4.19 -20.84
CA PHE A 184 7.48 3.75 -20.19
C PHE A 184 8.62 4.78 -20.27
N ALA A 185 8.59 5.68 -21.24
CA ALA A 185 9.63 6.69 -21.44
C ALA A 185 9.35 8.02 -20.70
N THR A 186 8.08 8.46 -20.61
CA THR A 186 7.71 9.77 -20.03
C THR A 186 8.12 9.95 -18.57
N PRO A 187 7.98 8.95 -17.66
CA PRO A 187 8.49 9.06 -16.29
C PRO A 187 10.03 9.14 -16.16
N LYS A 188 10.77 9.09 -17.28
CA LYS A 188 12.23 9.16 -17.36
C LYS A 188 12.73 10.46 -18.02
N THR A 189 11.86 11.32 -18.53
CA THR A 189 12.27 12.65 -19.02
C THR A 189 12.30 13.65 -17.86
N SER A 190 13.03 14.76 -18.01
CA SER A 190 13.15 15.80 -16.97
C SER A 190 11.96 16.74 -16.88
N ASP A 191 11.09 16.72 -17.89
CA ASP A 191 9.91 17.57 -18.08
C ASP A 191 8.58 16.78 -18.01
N PHE A 192 8.67 15.48 -17.70
CA PHE A 192 7.58 14.51 -17.75
C PHE A 192 6.68 14.61 -18.99
N TYR A 193 7.27 14.88 -20.16
CA TYR A 193 6.55 15.03 -21.42
C TYR A 193 7.21 14.27 -22.57
N ILE A 194 6.38 13.61 -23.39
CA ILE A 194 6.79 13.04 -24.68
C ILE A 194 5.71 13.27 -25.73
N ALA A 195 6.15 13.72 -26.91
CA ALA A 195 5.45 13.51 -28.18
C ALA A 195 6.24 12.55 -29.08
N SER A 196 5.56 11.64 -29.76
CA SER A 196 6.19 10.74 -30.73
C SER A 196 5.18 10.20 -31.75
N THR A 197 5.67 9.56 -32.80
CA THR A 197 4.84 9.03 -33.90
C THR A 197 5.20 7.59 -34.27
N ARG A 198 4.26 6.84 -34.84
CA ARG A 198 4.48 5.48 -35.35
C ARG A 198 3.77 5.29 -36.69
N GLN A 199 4.50 4.75 -37.67
CA GLN A 199 3.93 4.41 -38.98
C GLN A 199 3.07 3.15 -38.89
N VAL A 200 1.93 3.13 -39.58
CA VAL A 200 1.05 1.96 -39.66
C VAL A 200 1.59 0.99 -40.72
N ALA A 201 1.96 -0.22 -40.29
CA ALA A 201 2.52 -1.23 -41.20
C ALA A 201 1.51 -1.64 -42.30
N ASN A 202 1.98 -1.72 -43.54
CA ASN A 202 1.22 -2.06 -44.75
C ASN A 202 0.05 -1.11 -45.11
N GLY A 203 -0.03 0.07 -44.48
CA GLY A 203 -1.01 1.11 -44.79
C GLY A 203 -0.50 2.19 -45.75
N ALA A 204 -1.41 2.98 -46.31
CA ALA A 204 -1.11 4.06 -47.25
C ALA A 204 -0.54 5.31 -46.54
N ASN A 205 0.69 5.21 -46.01
CA ASN A 205 1.41 6.25 -45.25
C ASN A 205 0.65 6.79 -44.02
N ALA A 206 -0.27 6.00 -43.45
CA ALA A 206 -0.98 6.37 -42.23
C ALA A 206 -0.01 6.43 -41.03
N THR A 207 -0.05 7.55 -40.30
CA THR A 207 0.83 7.82 -39.15
C THR A 207 -0.03 8.02 -37.90
N VAL A 208 0.29 7.30 -36.83
CA VAL A 208 -0.27 7.58 -35.49
C VAL A 208 0.58 8.66 -34.83
N TYR A 209 -0.06 9.70 -34.33
CA TYR A 209 0.50 10.75 -33.49
C TYR A 209 0.05 10.53 -32.05
N ALA A 210 0.97 10.56 -31.08
CA ALA A 210 0.59 10.44 -29.68
C ALA A 210 1.46 11.26 -28.74
N ILE A 211 0.88 11.65 -27.60
CA ILE A 211 1.57 12.32 -26.51
C ILE A 211 1.22 11.72 -25.14
N ALA A 212 2.14 11.89 -24.20
CA ALA A 212 1.96 11.65 -22.78
C ALA A 212 2.61 12.79 -21.98
N GLN A 213 1.90 13.33 -21.00
CA GLN A 213 2.39 14.41 -20.13
C GLN A 213 1.93 14.17 -18.69
N CYS A 214 2.80 14.41 -17.70
CA CYS A 214 2.41 14.51 -16.30
C CYS A 214 2.54 15.97 -15.80
N VAL A 215 1.89 16.28 -14.68
CA VAL A 215 2.05 17.59 -14.02
C VAL A 215 3.45 17.68 -13.40
N GLU A 216 4.10 18.84 -13.51
CA GLU A 216 5.53 19.02 -13.16
C GLU A 216 5.86 18.82 -11.67
N ASN A 217 4.88 18.86 -10.76
CA ASN A 217 5.07 18.51 -9.34
C ASN A 217 4.86 17.01 -9.03
N ALA A 218 4.52 16.17 -10.02
CA ALA A 218 4.33 14.74 -9.80
C ALA A 218 5.66 14.00 -9.64
N SER A 219 5.69 12.99 -8.75
CA SER A 219 6.85 12.09 -8.65
C SER A 219 6.91 11.09 -9.82
N GLN A 220 8.08 10.51 -10.09
CA GLN A 220 8.22 9.44 -11.09
C GLN A 220 7.24 8.27 -10.87
N ALA A 221 6.92 7.96 -9.61
CA ALA A 221 5.96 6.92 -9.25
C ALA A 221 4.52 7.33 -9.57
N ILE A 222 4.11 8.55 -9.21
CA ILE A 222 2.77 9.10 -9.51
C ILE A 222 2.57 9.17 -11.04
N CYS A 223 3.55 9.72 -11.77
CA CYS A 223 3.50 9.83 -13.22
C CYS A 223 3.43 8.45 -13.90
N LYS A 224 4.24 7.47 -13.46
CA LYS A 224 4.19 6.08 -13.96
C LYS A 224 2.83 5.42 -13.70
N ASN A 225 2.25 5.59 -12.52
CA ASN A 225 0.96 4.99 -12.17
C ASN A 225 -0.17 5.63 -12.99
N CYS A 226 -0.23 6.96 -13.03
CA CYS A 226 -1.23 7.71 -13.80
C CYS A 226 -1.21 7.33 -15.29
N LEU A 227 -0.03 7.34 -15.93
CA LEU A 227 0.12 6.95 -17.33
C LEU A 227 -0.18 5.45 -17.58
N SER A 228 -0.13 4.60 -16.54
CA SER A 228 -0.54 3.19 -16.66
C SER A 228 -2.06 3.04 -16.66
N THR A 229 -2.78 3.84 -15.86
CA THR A 229 -4.25 3.92 -15.91
C THR A 229 -4.72 4.54 -17.23
N ALA A 230 -4.17 5.69 -17.62
CA ALA A 230 -4.52 6.37 -18.87
C ALA A 230 -4.26 5.50 -20.12
N TYR A 231 -3.18 4.71 -20.12
CA TYR A 231 -2.90 3.71 -21.16
C TYR A 231 -3.98 2.60 -21.23
N ASN A 232 -4.42 2.07 -20.08
CA ASN A 232 -5.45 1.03 -20.05
C ASN A 232 -6.80 1.55 -20.54
N ASN A 233 -7.18 2.77 -20.17
CA ASN A 233 -8.44 3.38 -20.58
C ASN A 233 -8.45 3.67 -22.09
N LEU A 234 -7.34 4.13 -22.68
CA LEU A 234 -7.22 4.33 -24.12
C LEU A 234 -7.38 3.05 -24.98
N TYR A 235 -7.39 1.84 -24.39
CA TYR A 235 -7.69 0.62 -25.15
C TYR A 235 -9.16 0.50 -25.55
N SER A 236 -10.11 1.05 -24.78
CA SER A 236 -11.54 0.98 -25.10
C SER A 236 -11.90 1.83 -26.31
N CYS A 237 -11.17 2.94 -26.51
CA CYS A 237 -11.35 3.81 -27.67
C CYS A 237 -10.99 3.18 -29.01
N LEU A 238 -10.23 2.08 -29.05
CA LEU A 238 -9.87 1.45 -30.32
C LEU A 238 -11.08 0.73 -30.94
N PRO A 239 -11.51 1.06 -32.17
CA PRO A 239 -10.72 1.62 -33.27
C PRO A 239 -11.08 3.07 -33.70
N ALA A 240 -11.49 3.93 -32.78
CA ALA A 240 -11.63 5.36 -33.05
C ALA A 240 -10.30 5.98 -33.51
N LYS A 241 -10.35 6.91 -34.45
CA LYS A 241 -9.19 7.63 -35.00
C LYS A 241 -8.46 8.50 -33.98
N GLU A 242 -9.15 8.92 -32.92
CA GLU A 242 -8.58 9.63 -31.78
C GLU A 242 -9.03 9.02 -30.46
N GLY A 243 -8.22 9.19 -29.42
CA GLY A 243 -8.63 8.93 -28.04
C GLY A 243 -7.82 9.80 -27.08
N ARG A 244 -8.47 10.28 -26.02
CA ARG A 244 -7.86 11.04 -24.92
C ARG A 244 -8.16 10.33 -23.59
N ALA A 245 -7.20 10.33 -22.67
CA ALA A 245 -7.42 9.94 -21.27
C ALA A 245 -6.88 11.06 -20.37
N ILE A 246 -7.72 11.49 -19.42
CA ILE A 246 -7.50 12.71 -18.62
C ILE A 246 -7.52 12.34 -17.13
N ASN A 247 -6.50 12.75 -16.40
CA ASN A 247 -6.39 12.63 -14.95
C ASN A 247 -5.80 13.94 -14.38
N VAL A 248 -5.95 14.19 -13.07
CA VAL A 248 -5.36 15.36 -12.40
C VAL A 248 -3.83 15.36 -12.52
N ALA A 249 -3.19 14.18 -12.45
CA ALA A 249 -1.74 14.04 -12.49
C ALA A 249 -1.14 13.83 -13.90
N CYS A 250 -1.95 13.48 -14.92
CA CYS A 250 -1.45 13.23 -16.28
C CYS A 250 -2.51 13.28 -17.40
N PHE A 251 -2.03 13.45 -18.64
CA PHE A 251 -2.81 13.46 -19.87
C PHE A 251 -2.15 12.55 -20.93
N MET A 252 -2.94 11.73 -21.62
CA MET A 252 -2.50 10.97 -22.79
C MET A 252 -3.49 11.17 -23.96
N ARG A 253 -2.97 11.33 -25.17
CA ARG A 253 -3.78 11.41 -26.41
C ARG A 253 -3.11 10.65 -27.55
N TYR A 254 -3.93 10.02 -28.41
CA TYR A 254 -3.53 9.60 -29.75
C TYR A 254 -4.45 10.18 -30.83
N SER A 255 -3.96 10.24 -32.07
CA SER A 255 -4.70 10.64 -33.26
C SER A 255 -4.11 10.04 -34.56
N GLU A 256 -4.95 9.83 -35.56
CA GLU A 256 -4.56 9.64 -36.97
C GLU A 256 -4.12 10.97 -37.64
N PHE A 257 -4.46 12.11 -37.03
CA PHE A 257 -4.18 13.46 -37.55
C PHE A 257 -3.03 14.16 -36.78
N PRO A 258 -2.18 14.95 -37.45
CA PRO A 258 -1.13 15.72 -36.77
C PRO A 258 -1.72 16.85 -35.92
N PHE A 259 -1.50 16.80 -34.61
CA PHE A 259 -1.86 17.86 -33.65
C PHE A 259 -0.63 18.53 -32.97
N PHE A 260 0.58 18.08 -33.31
CA PHE A 260 1.86 18.72 -32.96
C PHE A 260 2.78 18.76 -34.19
N ARG A 261 3.86 19.55 -34.15
CA ARG A 261 4.79 19.74 -35.27
C ARG A 261 5.81 18.58 -35.31
N ASN A 262 6.15 18.07 -36.50
CA ASN A 262 7.02 16.89 -36.65
C ASN A 262 8.40 17.01 -35.96
N ASN A 263 8.93 18.23 -35.82
CA ASN A 263 10.20 18.52 -35.13
C ASN A 263 10.12 18.46 -33.60
N GLN A 264 8.93 18.21 -33.03
CA GLN A 264 8.71 18.02 -31.58
C GLN A 264 8.68 16.53 -31.19
N THR A 265 8.98 15.62 -32.12
CA THR A 265 9.03 14.17 -31.85
C THR A 265 10.32 13.77 -31.12
N ILE A 266 10.15 13.06 -30.00
CA ILE A 266 11.26 12.49 -29.23
C ILE A 266 11.57 11.07 -29.72
N ASN A 267 12.84 10.79 -29.96
CA ASN A 267 13.34 9.46 -30.24
C ASN A 267 13.30 8.61 -28.96
N LEU A 268 12.44 7.59 -28.92
CA LEU A 268 12.19 6.78 -27.72
C LEU A 268 13.30 5.74 -27.43
N ILE A 269 14.18 5.47 -28.41
CA ILE A 269 15.21 4.41 -28.33
C ILE A 269 16.12 4.49 -27.08
N PRO A 270 16.60 5.67 -26.63
CA PRO A 270 17.42 5.76 -25.40
C PRO A 270 16.66 5.33 -24.14
N PHE A 271 15.37 5.68 -24.05
CA PHE A 271 14.52 5.39 -22.89
C PHE A 271 14.05 3.93 -22.83
N LEU A 272 14.01 3.26 -23.98
CA LEU A 272 13.57 1.86 -24.14
C LEU A 272 14.72 0.84 -24.13
N LYS A 273 15.98 1.27 -24.26
CA LYS A 273 17.19 0.42 -24.24
C LYS A 273 17.57 -0.11 -22.84
N GLY A 274 16.59 -0.72 -22.16
CA GLY A 274 16.78 -1.62 -21.03
C GLY A 274 16.60 -3.11 -21.37
N SER A 275 16.20 -3.44 -22.62
CA SER A 275 15.99 -4.83 -23.07
C SER A 275 16.54 -5.08 -24.49
N SER A 276 17.07 -6.29 -24.69
CA SER A 276 17.57 -6.94 -25.92
C SER A 276 18.17 -6.10 -27.08
N SER A 277 19.47 -6.32 -27.28
CA SER A 277 20.25 -6.21 -28.53
C SER A 277 19.50 -6.01 -29.88
N LYS A 278 19.91 -4.99 -30.65
CA LYS A 278 20.75 -5.14 -31.86
C LYS A 278 21.22 -3.79 -32.41
N SER A 279 22.37 -3.79 -33.10
CA SER A 279 22.85 -2.70 -33.97
C SER A 279 23.23 -3.26 -35.33
N SER A 280 22.62 -2.71 -36.39
CA SER A 280 22.91 -2.95 -37.81
C SER A 280 22.26 -1.81 -38.61
N ILE A 281 22.76 -1.27 -39.73
CA ILE A 281 24.05 -1.36 -40.46
C ILE A 281 24.15 -0.02 -41.23
N ILE A 282 25.35 0.54 -41.47
CA ILE A 282 25.79 1.16 -42.75
C ILE A 282 27.25 1.66 -42.64
N ILE A 283 28.05 1.27 -43.64
CA ILE A 283 29.22 1.92 -44.29
C ILE A 283 29.86 3.14 -43.56
N GLY A 284 31.18 3.25 -43.39
CA GLY A 284 32.30 2.37 -43.77
C GLY A 284 33.61 3.15 -44.02
N VAL A 285 34.76 2.60 -43.60
CA VAL A 285 36.15 3.10 -43.85
C VAL A 285 36.47 4.54 -43.40
N SER A 286 37.12 4.71 -42.22
CA SER A 286 38.23 5.68 -41.99
C SER A 286 38.59 5.95 -40.50
N SER A 287 39.27 5.03 -39.78
CA SER A 287 39.81 5.38 -38.43
C SER A 287 40.97 4.51 -37.87
N GLY A 288 41.77 3.86 -38.72
CA GLY A 288 42.90 3.03 -38.27
C GLY A 288 43.94 3.74 -37.37
N ALA A 289 44.10 5.06 -37.53
CA ALA A 289 45.02 5.87 -36.72
C ALA A 289 44.54 6.11 -35.28
N GLY A 290 43.22 6.18 -35.05
CA GLY A 290 42.66 6.54 -33.74
C GLY A 290 42.95 5.49 -32.67
N PHE A 291 42.90 4.20 -33.04
CA PHE A 291 43.07 3.09 -32.10
C PHE A 291 44.47 3.02 -31.49
N VAL A 292 45.51 3.37 -32.26
CA VAL A 292 46.91 3.38 -31.82
C VAL A 292 47.16 4.48 -30.78
N LEU A 293 46.62 5.69 -31.02
CA LEU A 293 46.72 6.82 -30.08
C LEU A 293 45.95 6.53 -28.77
N LEU A 294 44.79 5.87 -28.86
CA LEU A 294 44.00 5.50 -27.69
C LEU A 294 44.77 4.51 -26.79
N ILE A 295 45.38 3.48 -27.37
CA ILE A 295 46.22 2.50 -26.64
C ILE A 295 47.43 3.19 -25.98
N LEU A 296 48.12 4.10 -26.69
CA LEU A 296 49.25 4.86 -26.12
C LEU A 296 48.81 5.76 -24.95
N SER A 297 47.66 6.43 -25.06
CA SER A 297 47.12 7.27 -23.98
C SER A 297 46.78 6.46 -22.72
N LEU A 298 46.15 5.30 -22.88
CA LEU A 298 45.82 4.37 -21.79
C LEU A 298 47.08 3.80 -21.13
N PHE A 299 48.11 3.44 -21.91
CA PHE A 299 49.37 2.94 -21.37
C PHE A 299 50.12 3.99 -20.52
N LEU A 300 50.14 5.24 -20.96
CA LEU A 300 50.73 6.35 -20.20
C LEU A 300 49.93 6.68 -18.93
N TRP A 301 48.60 6.66 -19.01
CA TRP A 301 47.71 6.83 -17.85
C TRP A 301 47.94 5.74 -16.79
N PHE A 302 47.98 4.47 -17.21
CA PHE A 302 48.23 3.32 -16.32
C PHE A 302 49.64 3.35 -15.68
N ARG A 303 50.66 3.86 -16.40
CA ARG A 303 52.00 4.12 -15.83
C ARG A 303 52.02 5.25 -14.78
N ARG A 304 51.12 6.24 -14.89
CA ARG A 304 51.00 7.34 -13.91
C ARG A 304 50.28 6.88 -12.64
N TRP A 305 49.18 6.15 -12.78
CA TRP A 305 48.37 5.66 -11.65
C TRP A 305 49.18 4.76 -10.70
N ARG A 306 50.08 3.93 -11.24
CA ARG A 306 50.93 3.00 -10.46
C ARG A 306 51.99 3.64 -9.56
N LYS A 307 52.15 4.98 -9.53
CA LYS A 307 53.23 5.67 -8.79
C LYS A 307 52.81 6.44 -7.53
N SER A 308 51.54 6.46 -7.15
CA SER A 308 51.07 7.18 -5.95
C SER A 308 50.46 6.26 -4.89
N LYS A 309 51.31 5.65 -4.03
CA LYS A 309 50.89 5.03 -2.76
C LYS A 309 52.08 4.79 -1.78
N ALA A 310 52.47 5.85 -1.07
CA ALA A 310 53.25 5.93 0.18
C ALA A 310 53.12 7.39 0.66
N VAL A 311 52.97 7.79 1.92
CA VAL A 311 53.14 7.20 3.28
C VAL A 311 51.89 7.56 4.12
N GLY A 312 51.47 6.93 5.24
CA GLY A 312 52.03 5.85 6.08
C GLY A 312 51.05 5.47 7.21
N LYS A 313 51.47 5.56 8.49
CA LYS A 313 50.64 5.37 9.70
C LYS A 313 51.18 6.16 10.91
N VAL A 314 50.30 6.78 11.69
CA VAL A 314 50.35 6.84 13.18
C VAL A 314 48.89 6.83 13.68
N CYS A 315 48.63 6.27 14.85
CA CYS A 315 47.36 6.38 15.57
C CYS A 315 47.64 6.46 17.09
N PHE A 316 46.96 7.33 17.82
CA PHE A 316 46.90 7.31 19.28
C PHE A 316 45.64 8.02 19.79
N THR A 317 45.11 7.58 20.93
CA THR A 317 43.82 8.05 21.49
C THR A 317 44.02 8.57 22.92
N VAL A 318 43.68 9.83 23.19
CA VAL A 318 43.40 10.43 24.53
C VAL A 318 42.36 11.56 24.33
N CYS A 319 41.65 11.97 25.39
CA CYS A 319 40.45 12.82 25.34
C CYS A 319 40.65 14.28 25.82
N LEU A 320 39.87 15.22 25.22
CA LEU A 320 39.41 16.52 25.79
C LEU A 320 40.47 17.61 26.13
N PRO A 321 40.12 18.90 26.42
CA PRO A 321 38.89 19.69 26.13
C PRO A 321 39.15 21.10 25.50
N TYR A 322 38.07 21.90 25.34
CA TYR A 322 37.94 23.39 25.46
C TYR A 322 38.71 24.39 24.53
N ASP A 323 37.96 25.41 24.09
CA ASP A 323 38.29 26.75 23.52
C ASP A 323 39.51 27.02 22.60
N ALA A 324 39.18 27.36 21.34
CA ALA A 324 39.81 28.47 20.58
C ALA A 324 38.90 28.97 19.43
N LEU A 325 38.87 30.29 19.21
CA LEU A 325 38.04 31.06 18.24
C LEU A 325 38.04 30.48 16.81
N GLU A 326 36.92 30.42 16.09
CA GLU A 326 36.16 31.53 15.45
C GLU A 326 36.97 32.40 14.47
N THR A 327 36.63 32.33 13.17
CA THR A 327 36.75 33.45 12.21
C THR A 327 35.97 33.15 10.91
N SER A 328 35.44 34.19 10.24
CA SER A 328 34.75 34.17 8.93
C SER A 328 33.69 33.07 8.73
N GLY A 329 32.42 33.41 9.00
CA GLY A 329 31.33 32.44 8.98
C GLY A 329 30.66 32.21 7.62
N GLU A 330 30.26 30.96 7.39
CA GLU A 330 29.01 30.58 6.71
C GLU A 330 28.44 29.35 7.45
N PHE A 331 27.18 29.43 7.91
CA PHE A 331 26.65 28.47 8.91
C PHE A 331 26.15 27.16 8.26
N GLN A 332 27.04 26.19 8.05
CA GLN A 332 26.69 24.80 7.73
C GLN A 332 27.04 23.84 8.88
N GLY A 333 26.06 23.56 9.73
CA GLY A 333 26.17 22.61 10.85
C GLY A 333 25.41 23.12 12.07
N THR A 334 24.77 22.21 12.81
CA THR A 334 24.10 22.50 14.08
C THR A 334 25.13 22.65 15.20
N ARG A 335 24.97 23.65 16.08
CA ARG A 335 25.95 23.99 17.12
C ARG A 335 25.68 23.21 18.41
N CYS A 336 26.71 22.61 18.99
CA CYS A 336 26.66 22.17 20.39
C CYS A 336 26.87 23.39 21.31
N TYR A 337 26.06 23.53 22.35
CA TYR A 337 26.18 24.54 23.39
C TYR A 337 26.59 23.90 24.71
N THR A 338 27.27 24.62 25.62
CA THR A 338 27.49 24.13 26.99
C THR A 338 26.24 24.39 27.84
N TYR A 339 26.12 23.66 28.94
CA TYR A 339 25.06 23.91 29.92
C TYR A 339 25.15 25.31 30.50
N GLN A 340 26.38 25.78 30.78
CA GLN A 340 26.62 27.06 31.42
C GLN A 340 26.21 28.23 30.51
N ASP A 341 26.42 28.15 29.20
CA ASP A 341 25.95 29.15 28.23
C ASP A 341 24.43 29.28 28.27
N LEU A 342 23.72 28.15 28.14
CA LEU A 342 22.26 28.11 28.10
C LEU A 342 21.64 28.49 29.45
N ARG A 343 22.30 28.14 30.55
CA ARG A 343 21.93 28.53 31.92
C ARG A 343 22.05 30.03 32.14
N LEU A 344 23.11 30.68 31.65
CA LEU A 344 23.24 32.14 31.70
C LEU A 344 22.18 32.82 30.82
N ALA A 345 22.04 32.35 29.58
CA ALA A 345 21.10 32.92 28.60
C ALA A 345 19.61 32.80 28.98
N THR A 346 19.24 31.86 29.86
CA THR A 346 17.87 31.66 30.40
C THR A 346 17.67 32.26 31.80
N ASN A 347 18.59 33.10 32.28
CA ASN A 347 18.61 33.63 33.65
C ASN A 347 18.45 32.50 34.70
N ASN A 348 19.33 31.50 34.64
CA ASN A 348 19.31 30.30 35.48
C ASN A 348 17.98 29.50 35.40
N PHE A 349 17.38 29.41 34.20
CA PHE A 349 16.07 28.77 33.96
C PHE A 349 14.95 29.33 34.85
N SER A 350 14.90 30.66 35.02
CA SER A 350 13.85 31.33 35.83
C SER A 350 12.43 31.16 35.26
N GLU A 351 11.41 31.20 36.13
CA GLU A 351 9.99 31.15 35.70
C GLU A 351 9.60 32.36 34.84
N GLU A 352 10.26 33.52 35.02
CA GLU A 352 10.10 34.70 34.15
C GLU A 352 10.48 34.43 32.69
N CYS A 353 11.34 33.43 32.45
CA CYS A 353 11.70 32.97 31.12
C CYS A 353 10.82 31.83 30.60
N LEU A 354 9.93 31.22 31.41
CA LEU A 354 9.12 30.07 31.00
C LEU A 354 8.00 30.49 30.02
N ILE A 355 8.05 29.97 28.80
CA ILE A 355 7.10 30.27 27.71
C ILE A 355 6.16 29.11 27.36
N GLY A 356 6.40 27.92 27.90
CA GLY A 356 5.51 26.76 27.73
C GLY A 356 5.96 25.56 28.58
N LYS A 357 5.00 24.72 28.97
CA LYS A 357 5.23 23.52 29.79
C LYS A 357 4.24 22.43 29.40
N GLY A 358 4.71 21.20 29.25
CA GLY A 358 3.88 20.05 28.85
C GLY A 358 4.55 18.72 29.17
N GLY A 359 3.92 17.60 28.81
CA GLY A 359 4.34 16.24 29.22
C GLY A 359 5.76 15.81 28.83
N PHE A 360 6.44 16.56 27.96
CA PHE A 360 7.81 16.26 27.50
C PHE A 360 8.88 17.21 28.07
N GLY A 361 8.50 18.30 28.74
CA GLY A 361 9.45 19.28 29.27
C GLY A 361 8.94 20.71 29.39
N GLU A 362 9.88 21.59 29.72
CA GLU A 362 9.69 23.03 29.91
C GLU A 362 10.45 23.80 28.83
N VAL A 363 9.84 24.86 28.29
CA VAL A 363 10.44 25.69 27.24
C VAL A 363 10.70 27.08 27.79
N PHE A 364 11.96 27.49 27.80
CA PHE A 364 12.43 28.78 28.30
C PHE A 364 12.85 29.68 27.14
N LYS A 365 12.53 30.96 27.23
CA LYS A 365 13.09 32.02 26.38
C LYS A 365 14.52 32.31 26.82
N ALA A 366 15.44 32.34 25.89
CA ALA A 366 16.84 32.72 26.12
C ALA A 366 17.24 33.94 25.30
N SER A 367 18.17 34.74 25.84
CA SER A 367 18.83 35.85 25.14
C SER A 367 20.34 35.72 25.32
N VAL A 368 21.07 35.87 24.22
CA VAL A 368 22.54 35.84 24.21
C VAL A 368 23.05 37.23 23.78
N ASP A 369 24.26 37.61 24.19
CA ASP A 369 24.87 38.97 24.13
C ASP A 369 25.11 39.57 22.71
N SER A 370 24.43 39.03 21.69
CA SER A 370 24.37 39.54 20.32
C SER A 370 22.93 39.88 19.86
N GLY A 371 21.97 39.90 20.78
CA GLY A 371 20.55 40.21 20.49
C GLY A 371 19.75 39.06 19.88
N ILE A 372 20.34 37.86 19.81
CA ILE A 372 19.68 36.64 19.32
C ILE A 372 18.79 36.08 20.44
N VAL A 373 17.49 35.92 20.15
CA VAL A 373 16.50 35.31 21.05
C VAL A 373 16.22 33.88 20.60
N MET A 374 16.27 32.93 21.52
CA MET A 374 16.10 31.49 21.27
C MET A 374 15.10 30.87 22.23
N ALA A 375 14.57 29.70 21.87
CA ALA A 375 13.74 28.87 22.74
C ALA A 375 14.54 27.63 23.17
N ILE A 376 14.70 27.43 24.47
CA ILE A 376 15.45 26.35 25.09
C ILE A 376 14.46 25.35 25.69
N LYS A 377 14.25 24.23 25.01
CA LYS A 377 13.39 23.14 25.48
C LYS A 377 14.21 22.22 26.38
N LYS A 378 13.99 22.32 27.69
CA LYS A 378 14.55 21.45 28.73
C LYS A 378 13.64 20.25 28.91
N LEU A 379 14.10 19.08 28.49
CA LEU A 379 13.34 17.83 28.62
C LEU A 379 13.39 17.33 30.07
N HIS A 380 12.28 16.78 30.56
CA HIS A 380 12.27 16.11 31.87
C HIS A 380 13.05 14.80 31.79
N VAL A 381 13.99 14.59 32.72
CA VAL A 381 14.94 13.47 32.70
C VAL A 381 14.27 12.17 33.19
N GLY A 382 13.49 11.55 32.32
CA GLY A 382 12.83 10.26 32.55
C GLY A 382 13.38 9.12 31.69
N VAL A 383 12.96 7.89 31.98
CA VAL A 383 13.24 6.72 31.13
C VAL A 383 12.66 6.97 29.74
N GLY A 384 13.51 6.93 28.71
CA GLY A 384 13.14 7.24 27.33
C GLY A 384 13.43 8.69 26.88
N ALA A 385 13.65 9.65 27.79
CA ALA A 385 13.88 11.06 27.43
C ALA A 385 15.07 11.23 26.47
N LYS A 386 16.15 10.47 26.68
CA LYS A 386 17.32 10.44 25.78
C LYS A 386 16.99 9.90 24.37
N LYS A 387 16.12 8.87 24.26
CA LYS A 387 15.67 8.31 22.97
C LYS A 387 14.77 9.31 22.23
N GLY A 388 13.90 10.03 22.94
CA GLY A 388 13.09 11.12 22.39
C GLY A 388 13.95 12.28 21.88
N PHE A 389 14.93 12.72 22.67
CA PHE A 389 15.91 13.75 22.30
C PHE A 389 16.77 13.36 21.09
N GLU A 390 17.28 12.13 21.06
CA GLU A 390 18.04 11.59 19.92
C GLU A 390 17.17 11.49 18.66
N ASN A 391 15.88 11.13 18.79
CA ASN A 391 14.94 11.16 17.67
C ASN A 391 14.68 12.59 17.16
N GLU A 392 14.40 13.55 18.06
CA GLU A 392 14.11 14.94 17.72
C GLU A 392 15.31 15.60 16.99
N ILE A 393 16.55 15.35 17.47
CA ILE A 393 17.79 15.74 16.79
C ILE A 393 17.93 15.07 15.41
N ASN A 394 17.75 13.75 15.32
CA ASN A 394 17.99 13.02 14.06
C ASN A 394 16.92 13.33 12.99
N ILE A 395 15.70 13.66 13.39
CA ILE A 395 14.65 14.10 12.47
C ILE A 395 14.92 15.54 12.01
N ILE A 396 15.07 16.49 12.93
CA ILE A 396 15.12 17.93 12.56
C ILE A 396 16.44 18.32 11.88
N ASN A 397 17.58 17.67 12.20
CA ASN A 397 18.83 17.89 11.44
C ASN A 397 18.68 17.60 9.94
N ASN A 398 17.80 16.66 9.57
CA ASN A 398 17.57 16.22 8.19
C ASN A 398 16.34 16.89 7.53
N VAL A 399 15.52 17.64 8.29
CA VAL A 399 14.29 18.28 7.80
C VAL A 399 14.39 19.80 7.96
N ARG A 400 14.58 20.51 6.85
CA ARG A 400 14.61 21.98 6.81
C ARG A 400 13.40 22.51 6.04
N HIS A 401 12.39 23.01 6.75
CA HIS A 401 11.21 23.61 6.14
C HIS A 401 10.76 24.87 6.91
N ARG A 402 10.32 25.90 6.17
CA ARG A 402 9.92 27.22 6.71
C ARG A 402 8.73 27.24 7.69
N ASN A 403 7.96 26.15 7.75
CA ASN A 403 6.82 26.02 8.69
C ASN A 403 7.14 25.07 9.86
N LEU A 404 8.39 24.64 10.03
CA LEU A 404 8.85 23.81 11.14
C LEU A 404 9.89 24.58 11.94
N ILE A 405 9.76 24.57 13.27
CA ILE A 405 10.65 25.31 14.17
C ILE A 405 12.09 24.81 13.97
N LYS A 406 12.94 25.70 13.46
CA LYS A 406 14.34 25.40 13.15
C LYS A 406 15.11 25.07 14.42
N GLN A 407 15.71 23.88 14.46
CA GLN A 407 16.73 23.57 15.46
C GLN A 407 18.02 24.35 15.15
N LEU A 408 18.50 25.09 16.14
CA LEU A 408 19.75 25.85 16.11
C LEU A 408 20.90 25.06 16.75
N GLY A 409 20.57 24.11 17.65
CA GLY A 409 21.55 23.25 18.29
C GLY A 409 20.98 22.40 19.42
N TRP A 410 21.88 21.90 20.27
CA TRP A 410 21.56 21.13 21.48
C TRP A 410 22.68 21.21 22.52
N CYS A 411 22.39 20.80 23.75
CA CYS A 411 23.37 20.52 24.79
C CYS A 411 23.05 19.15 25.43
N ILE A 412 24.12 18.38 25.73
CA ILE A 412 24.09 17.12 26.46
C ILE A 412 25.18 17.22 27.52
N GLU A 413 24.84 17.56 28.75
CA GLU A 413 25.83 17.72 29.82
C GLU A 413 25.28 17.19 31.15
N GLY A 414 25.95 16.18 31.69
CA GLY A 414 25.46 15.43 32.85
C GLY A 414 24.12 14.74 32.56
N HIS A 415 23.08 15.14 33.29
CA HIS A 415 21.72 14.62 33.14
C HIS A 415 20.82 15.51 32.27
N ASP A 416 21.17 16.77 32.05
CA ASP A 416 20.28 17.74 31.41
C ASP A 416 20.32 17.62 29.88
N LEU A 417 19.13 17.48 29.28
CA LEU A 417 18.90 17.37 27.83
C LEU A 417 18.19 18.63 27.35
N LEU A 418 18.92 19.48 26.61
CA LEU A 418 18.47 20.80 26.20
C LEU A 418 18.49 20.92 24.67
N LEU A 419 17.34 21.19 24.06
CA LEU A 419 17.23 21.50 22.63
C LEU A 419 17.20 23.01 22.44
N VAL A 420 18.03 23.52 21.53
CA VAL A 420 18.12 24.95 21.20
C VAL A 420 17.38 25.18 19.89
N LEU A 421 16.27 25.90 19.97
CA LEU A 421 15.31 26.14 18.89
C LEU A 421 15.21 27.65 18.60
N GLU A 422 14.74 28.01 17.41
CA GLU A 422 14.37 29.41 17.14
C GLU A 422 13.14 29.84 17.98
N TYR A 423 13.12 31.11 18.40
CA TYR A 423 12.04 31.64 19.22
C TYR A 423 10.87 32.14 18.35
N ILE A 424 9.70 31.52 18.51
CA ILE A 424 8.45 31.96 17.85
C ILE A 424 7.70 32.93 18.79
N PRO A 425 7.51 34.21 18.42
CA PRO A 425 7.04 35.24 19.36
C PRO A 425 5.56 35.16 19.73
N GLN A 426 4.72 34.46 18.96
CA GLN A 426 3.25 34.42 19.14
C GLN A 426 2.74 33.22 19.96
N GLY A 427 3.63 32.31 20.39
CA GLY A 427 3.22 31.08 21.11
C GLY A 427 2.56 30.03 20.21
N SER A 428 1.70 29.21 20.78
CA SER A 428 1.09 28.01 20.16
C SER A 428 -0.40 28.19 19.80
N LEU A 429 -0.84 27.49 18.76
CA LEU A 429 -2.15 27.67 18.12
C LEU A 429 -3.34 27.14 18.94
N ASP A 430 -3.11 26.12 19.77
CA ASP A 430 -4.10 25.54 20.69
C ASP A 430 -4.75 26.59 21.60
N LYS A 431 -3.94 27.55 22.06
CA LYS A 431 -4.34 28.69 22.91
C LYS A 431 -5.31 29.67 22.21
N PHE A 432 -5.38 29.63 20.88
CA PHE A 432 -6.30 30.45 20.07
C PHE A 432 -7.53 29.66 19.61
N LEU A 433 -7.43 28.33 19.48
CA LEU A 433 -8.53 27.48 19.00
C LEU A 433 -9.48 27.02 20.11
N TRP A 434 -8.95 26.56 21.26
CA TRP A 434 -9.73 25.74 22.21
C TRP A 434 -10.17 26.50 23.46
N GLY A 435 -10.81 27.65 23.23
CA GLY A 435 -11.39 28.55 24.25
C GLY A 435 -12.64 28.04 24.97
N SER A 436 -12.61 26.81 25.50
CA SER A 436 -13.56 26.18 26.45
C SER A 436 -15.01 25.89 26.01
N ASN A 437 -15.41 24.62 26.21
CA ASN A 437 -16.77 24.04 26.33
C ASN A 437 -17.63 23.80 25.06
N TYR A 438 -17.97 22.51 24.77
CA TYR A 438 -19.33 21.96 24.48
C TYR A 438 -19.27 20.44 24.16
N ALA A 439 -20.38 19.67 24.34
CA ALA A 439 -20.51 18.24 23.99
C ALA A 439 -21.99 17.77 23.84
N MET A 440 -22.24 16.62 23.19
CA MET A 440 -23.57 16.08 22.79
C MET A 440 -24.27 15.19 23.85
N SER A 441 -25.56 14.86 23.62
CA SER A 441 -26.41 14.00 24.47
C SER A 441 -26.79 12.67 23.79
N PRO A 442 -26.48 11.47 24.35
CA PRO A 442 -26.73 10.19 23.69
C PRO A 442 -28.19 9.71 23.57
N THR A 443 -29.15 10.30 24.29
CA THR A 443 -30.48 9.68 24.45
C THR A 443 -31.41 9.80 23.24
N THR A 444 -31.29 10.87 22.45
CA THR A 444 -32.18 11.13 21.30
C THR A 444 -31.95 10.14 20.17
N PHE A 445 -30.67 9.90 19.84
CA PHE A 445 -30.21 9.05 18.74
C PHE A 445 -30.82 7.64 18.76
N PHE A 446 -30.81 6.99 19.93
CA PHE A 446 -31.38 5.64 20.08
C PHE A 446 -32.90 5.58 19.84
N GLY A 447 -33.64 6.68 20.05
CA GLY A 447 -35.07 6.75 19.72
C GLY A 447 -35.28 6.70 18.21
N ASN A 448 -34.59 7.58 17.48
CA ASN A 448 -34.70 7.70 16.03
C ASN A 448 -34.22 6.41 15.31
N LEU A 449 -33.12 5.79 15.75
CA LEU A 449 -32.62 4.53 15.20
C LEU A 449 -33.65 3.37 15.31
N ASN A 450 -34.29 3.22 16.47
CA ASN A 450 -35.29 2.16 16.67
C ASN A 450 -36.57 2.41 15.84
N SER A 451 -36.97 3.67 15.67
CA SER A 451 -38.08 4.05 14.77
C SER A 451 -37.80 3.64 13.33
N THR A 452 -36.60 3.97 12.82
CA THR A 452 -36.14 3.62 11.46
C THR A 452 -36.18 2.12 11.20
N PHE A 453 -35.66 1.29 12.12
CA PHE A 453 -35.72 -0.17 11.97
C PHE A 453 -37.15 -0.72 12.02
N SER A 454 -38.03 -0.18 12.87
CA SER A 454 -39.43 -0.60 12.93
C SER A 454 -40.17 -0.31 11.63
N GLN A 455 -39.92 0.85 11.02
CA GLN A 455 -40.51 1.23 9.73
C GLN A 455 -40.00 0.37 8.58
N LEU A 456 -38.68 0.12 8.47
CA LEU A 456 -38.11 -0.79 7.46
C LEU A 456 -38.73 -2.19 7.55
N ARG A 457 -38.88 -2.73 8.76
CA ARG A 457 -39.53 -4.02 9.00
C ARG A 457 -40.97 -4.04 8.52
N SER A 458 -41.72 -2.95 8.75
CA SER A 458 -43.09 -2.82 8.28
C SER A 458 -43.18 -2.80 6.76
N HIS A 459 -42.29 -2.09 6.08
CA HIS A 459 -42.25 -2.04 4.62
C HIS A 459 -41.93 -3.41 3.99
N LEU A 460 -40.91 -4.13 4.48
CA LEU A 460 -40.55 -5.49 4.02
C LEU A 460 -41.59 -6.57 4.36
N SER A 461 -42.59 -6.26 5.20
CA SER A 461 -43.65 -7.23 5.52
C SER A 461 -44.70 -7.38 4.40
N ASN A 462 -44.70 -6.47 3.42
CA ASN A 462 -45.62 -6.51 2.28
C ASN A 462 -45.21 -7.58 1.25
N PRO A 463 -46.15 -8.42 0.76
CA PRO A 463 -45.85 -9.42 -0.27
C PRO A 463 -45.25 -8.80 -1.54
N GLY A 464 -44.09 -9.34 -1.97
CA GLY A 464 -43.37 -8.88 -3.16
C GLY A 464 -42.50 -7.62 -2.98
N VAL A 465 -42.45 -7.04 -1.78
CA VAL A 465 -41.53 -5.92 -1.47
C VAL A 465 -40.21 -6.49 -0.96
N TYR A 466 -39.16 -6.39 -1.77
CA TYR A 466 -37.80 -6.84 -1.41
C TYR A 466 -36.89 -5.71 -0.94
N TYR A 467 -37.29 -4.44 -1.10
CA TYR A 467 -36.50 -3.25 -0.76
C TYR A 467 -37.33 -2.26 0.07
N ALA A 468 -36.69 -1.61 1.04
CA ALA A 468 -37.31 -0.63 1.92
C ALA A 468 -36.38 0.53 2.29
N ARG A 469 -36.98 1.70 2.50
CA ARG A 469 -36.37 2.91 3.10
C ARG A 469 -37.20 3.36 4.30
N ALA A 470 -36.58 4.00 5.28
CA ALA A 470 -37.25 4.72 6.37
C ALA A 470 -36.29 5.69 7.10
N HIS A 471 -36.84 6.67 7.82
CA HIS A 471 -36.07 7.54 8.72
C HIS A 471 -36.86 7.89 9.98
N GLY A 472 -36.16 8.27 11.05
CA GLY A 472 -36.71 8.77 12.31
C GLY A 472 -36.05 10.10 12.68
N SER A 473 -36.82 11.08 13.14
CA SER A 473 -36.40 12.49 13.15
C SER A 473 -37.13 13.34 14.20
N GLU A 474 -37.38 12.83 15.40
CA GLU A 474 -38.25 13.53 16.38
C GLU A 474 -37.72 14.88 16.89
N ASN A 475 -36.39 15.11 16.93
CA ASN A 475 -35.77 16.36 17.39
C ASN A 475 -34.39 16.60 16.73
N GLU A 476 -34.37 17.03 15.46
CA GLU A 476 -33.17 17.40 14.65
C GLU A 476 -32.11 16.28 14.38
N ASP A 477 -31.84 15.37 15.32
CA ASP A 477 -30.91 14.23 15.23
C ASP A 477 -31.45 13.08 14.33
N ALA A 478 -31.63 13.31 13.02
CA ALA A 478 -32.26 12.34 12.12
C ALA A 478 -31.41 11.07 11.85
N VAL A 479 -32.05 9.89 11.79
CA VAL A 479 -31.40 8.62 11.44
C VAL A 479 -32.10 7.97 10.24
N TYR A 480 -31.35 7.73 9.17
CA TYR A 480 -31.83 7.19 7.90
C TYR A 480 -31.45 5.72 7.74
N GLY A 481 -32.26 4.93 7.03
CA GLY A 481 -31.99 3.51 6.81
C GLY A 481 -32.53 2.96 5.50
N VAL A 482 -31.86 1.91 5.01
CA VAL A 482 -32.23 1.14 3.80
C VAL A 482 -31.99 -0.35 4.03
N ALA A 483 -32.90 -1.19 3.53
CA ALA A 483 -32.80 -2.64 3.61
C ALA A 483 -33.21 -3.30 2.30
N GLN A 484 -32.55 -4.41 1.93
CA GLN A 484 -32.88 -5.17 0.72
C GLN A 484 -32.65 -6.67 0.87
N CYS A 485 -33.64 -7.47 0.49
CA CYS A 485 -33.63 -8.92 0.41
C CYS A 485 -33.33 -9.42 -1.01
N ARG A 486 -32.97 -10.70 -1.17
CA ARG A 486 -32.87 -11.31 -2.52
C ARG A 486 -34.25 -11.70 -3.05
N ASN A 487 -34.50 -11.45 -4.34
CA ASN A 487 -35.81 -11.63 -4.98
C ASN A 487 -36.26 -13.11 -5.11
N TYR A 488 -35.40 -14.08 -4.75
CA TYR A 488 -35.76 -15.52 -4.70
C TYR A 488 -36.37 -15.97 -3.36
N LEU A 489 -36.44 -15.09 -2.35
CA LEU A 489 -36.93 -15.42 -1.01
C LEU A 489 -38.44 -15.23 -0.87
N SER A 490 -39.06 -15.91 0.08
CA SER A 490 -40.38 -15.50 0.58
C SER A 490 -40.28 -14.27 1.50
N SER A 491 -41.38 -13.53 1.66
CA SER A 491 -41.46 -12.43 2.63
C SER A 491 -41.11 -12.87 4.07
N THR A 492 -41.40 -14.12 4.45
CA THR A 492 -41.01 -14.69 5.75
C THR A 492 -39.49 -14.83 5.89
N GLU A 493 -38.80 -15.31 4.85
CA GLU A 493 -37.33 -15.45 4.84
C GLU A 493 -36.63 -14.08 4.74
N CYS A 494 -37.24 -13.13 4.01
CA CYS A 494 -36.80 -11.74 3.95
C CYS A 494 -36.86 -11.08 5.34
N LEU A 495 -38.00 -11.16 6.03
CA LEU A 495 -38.15 -10.64 7.40
C LEU A 495 -37.22 -11.34 8.40
N ALA A 496 -37.07 -12.67 8.31
CA ALA A 496 -36.14 -13.40 9.18
C ALA A 496 -34.68 -12.97 8.96
N CYS A 497 -34.29 -12.68 7.71
CA CYS A 497 -32.97 -12.12 7.42
C CYS A 497 -32.81 -10.69 7.94
N PHE A 498 -33.84 -9.84 7.78
CA PHE A 498 -33.87 -8.48 8.31
C PHE A 498 -33.75 -8.45 9.85
N ASP A 499 -34.47 -9.33 10.56
CA ASP A 499 -34.40 -9.41 12.02
C ASP A 499 -33.01 -9.82 12.52
N VAL A 500 -32.35 -10.75 11.81
CA VAL A 500 -30.94 -11.09 12.06
C VAL A 500 -30.03 -9.89 11.79
N ALA A 501 -30.24 -9.18 10.68
CA ALA A 501 -29.46 -7.98 10.33
C ALA A 501 -29.59 -6.86 11.40
N VAL A 502 -30.80 -6.59 11.89
CA VAL A 502 -31.03 -5.65 13.00
C VAL A 502 -30.32 -6.12 14.27
N SER A 503 -30.39 -7.41 14.61
CA SER A 503 -29.70 -7.94 15.82
C SER A 503 -28.17 -7.81 15.76
N ILE A 504 -27.58 -7.78 14.56
CA ILE A 504 -26.14 -7.55 14.33
C ILE A 504 -25.79 -6.06 14.48
N LEU A 505 -26.68 -5.16 14.03
CA LEU A 505 -26.45 -3.71 14.05
C LEU A 505 -26.87 -3.00 15.35
N GLN A 506 -27.76 -3.59 16.16
CA GLN A 506 -28.24 -3.00 17.41
C GLN A 506 -27.12 -2.56 18.39
N PRO A 507 -25.97 -3.26 18.52
CA PRO A 507 -24.85 -2.81 19.35
C PRO A 507 -24.08 -1.59 18.79
N CYS A 508 -24.31 -1.19 17.53
CA CYS A 508 -23.62 -0.08 16.88
C CYS A 508 -24.22 1.29 17.17
N GLY A 509 -25.30 1.40 17.94
CA GLY A 509 -26.06 2.65 18.18
C GLY A 509 -25.35 3.77 18.96
N LEU A 510 -24.02 3.73 19.12
CA LEU A 510 -23.18 4.86 19.55
C LEU A 510 -22.28 5.39 18.41
N ALA A 511 -22.37 4.80 17.22
CA ALA A 511 -21.72 5.26 16.00
C ALA A 511 -22.75 5.92 15.08
N ASN A 512 -22.28 6.86 14.27
CA ASN A 512 -23.04 7.62 13.29
C ASN A 512 -23.57 6.80 12.10
N GLY A 513 -23.26 5.50 12.04
CA GLY A 513 -23.83 4.57 11.07
C GLY A 513 -23.25 3.15 11.14
N ALA A 514 -23.91 2.21 10.46
CA ALA A 514 -23.38 0.86 10.24
C ALA A 514 -24.07 0.15 9.05
N HIS A 515 -23.41 -0.89 8.52
CA HIS A 515 -23.93 -1.77 7.48
C HIS A 515 -23.74 -3.26 7.82
N VAL A 516 -24.58 -4.13 7.24
CA VAL A 516 -24.45 -5.59 7.32
C VAL A 516 -24.91 -6.25 6.02
N PHE A 517 -24.14 -7.23 5.55
CA PHE A 517 -24.43 -8.01 4.35
C PHE A 517 -24.54 -9.49 4.72
N LEU A 518 -25.61 -10.13 4.25
CA LEU A 518 -25.91 -11.55 4.40
C LEU A 518 -26.19 -12.15 3.01
N ASP A 519 -26.11 -13.48 2.85
CA ASP A 519 -26.47 -14.13 1.57
C ASP A 519 -27.88 -13.74 1.11
N ASN A 520 -28.80 -13.63 2.08
CA ASN A 520 -30.24 -13.41 1.84
C ASN A 520 -30.68 -11.94 1.89
N CYS A 521 -29.91 -11.02 2.47
CA CYS A 521 -30.30 -9.61 2.58
C CYS A 521 -29.13 -8.67 2.92
N PHE A 522 -29.41 -7.37 2.99
CA PHE A 522 -28.52 -6.28 3.39
C PHE A 522 -29.32 -5.22 4.16
N LEU A 523 -28.67 -4.54 5.11
CA LEU A 523 -29.20 -3.43 5.89
C LEU A 523 -28.07 -2.39 6.13
N ARG A 524 -28.38 -1.11 5.97
CA ARG A 524 -27.51 0.05 6.26
C ARG A 524 -28.32 1.13 6.96
N PHE A 525 -27.73 1.82 7.93
CA PHE A 525 -28.27 3.04 8.53
C PHE A 525 -27.14 4.04 8.82
N GLU A 526 -27.42 5.34 8.72
CA GLU A 526 -26.52 6.46 9.02
C GLU A 526 -27.34 7.69 9.50
N ASP A 527 -26.70 8.65 10.18
CA ASP A 527 -27.29 9.93 10.61
C ASP A 527 -27.10 11.08 9.59
N TYR A 528 -26.81 10.73 8.33
CA TYR A 528 -26.47 11.67 7.26
C TYR A 528 -27.66 12.02 6.36
N ASP A 529 -27.86 13.30 6.05
CA ASP A 529 -29.05 13.81 5.36
C ASP A 529 -29.14 13.41 3.87
N GLN A 530 -28.00 13.25 3.19
CA GLN A 530 -27.95 12.83 1.77
C GLN A 530 -27.86 11.29 1.59
N PHE A 531 -28.15 10.51 2.63
CA PHE A 531 -28.02 9.04 2.68
C PHE A 531 -28.63 8.27 1.49
N TYR A 532 -29.73 8.75 0.91
CA TYR A 532 -30.38 8.08 -0.23
C TYR A 532 -29.82 8.47 -1.60
N ASP A 533 -29.07 9.56 -1.68
CA ASP A 533 -28.43 10.04 -2.92
C ASP A 533 -26.98 9.54 -3.04
N ASP A 534 -26.41 8.97 -1.98
CA ASP A 534 -25.16 8.20 -1.96
C ASP A 534 -25.40 6.68 -1.77
N PRO A 535 -25.83 5.95 -2.82
CA PRO A 535 -25.96 4.49 -2.76
C PRO A 535 -24.60 3.76 -2.78
N ASP A 536 -23.52 4.44 -3.18
CA ASP A 536 -22.16 3.88 -3.26
C ASP A 536 -21.37 4.04 -1.94
N GLY A 537 -21.93 4.68 -0.90
CA GLY A 537 -21.38 4.74 0.46
C GLY A 537 -20.08 5.54 0.56
N GLY A 538 -19.93 6.58 -0.26
CA GLY A 538 -18.64 7.16 -0.62
C GLY A 538 -17.89 6.24 -1.58
N SER A 539 -17.52 6.75 -2.76
CA SER A 539 -17.21 5.95 -3.95
C SER A 539 -15.86 5.19 -3.96
N ASN A 540 -15.46 4.60 -2.83
CA ASN A 540 -14.22 3.82 -2.66
C ASN A 540 -14.40 2.49 -1.88
N VAL A 541 -15.63 2.00 -1.69
CA VAL A 541 -15.87 0.66 -1.12
C VAL A 541 -15.42 -0.43 -2.10
N GLU A 542 -14.37 -1.18 -1.76
CA GLU A 542 -13.94 -2.37 -2.51
C GLU A 542 -15.05 -3.43 -2.57
N VAL A 543 -15.06 -4.25 -3.62
CA VAL A 543 -15.99 -5.39 -3.71
C VAL A 543 -15.41 -6.57 -2.96
N LEU A 544 -15.99 -6.92 -1.81
CA LEU A 544 -15.56 -8.03 -0.97
C LEU A 544 -15.73 -9.36 -1.70
N GLU A 545 -14.64 -10.12 -1.82
CA GLU A 545 -14.55 -11.41 -2.50
C GLU A 545 -14.53 -12.55 -1.47
N LEU A 546 -15.48 -13.49 -1.56
CA LEU A 546 -15.62 -14.62 -0.64
C LEU A 546 -15.76 -15.93 -1.44
N CYS A 547 -14.66 -16.66 -1.60
CA CYS A 547 -14.61 -17.94 -2.30
C CYS A 547 -14.95 -19.12 -1.37
N GLY A 548 -15.54 -20.18 -1.92
CA GLY A 548 -15.75 -21.44 -1.19
C GLY A 548 -14.42 -22.16 -0.91
N ASN A 549 -14.33 -22.88 0.21
CA ASN A 549 -13.07 -23.51 0.65
C ASN A 549 -12.75 -24.84 -0.06
N GLU A 550 -13.72 -25.45 -0.76
CA GLU A 550 -13.53 -26.70 -1.50
C GLU A 550 -13.59 -26.46 -3.02
N SER A 551 -12.67 -27.07 -3.77
CA SER A 551 -12.70 -27.10 -5.23
C SER A 551 -13.89 -27.89 -5.78
N THR A 552 -14.30 -27.58 -7.02
CA THR A 552 -15.28 -28.37 -7.79
C THR A 552 -14.94 -29.86 -7.82
N SER A 553 -15.99 -30.69 -7.79
CA SER A 553 -15.93 -32.13 -8.04
C SER A 553 -15.83 -32.49 -9.54
N GLN A 554 -15.98 -31.51 -10.42
CA GLN A 554 -16.12 -31.68 -11.86
C GLN A 554 -14.80 -31.39 -12.61
N PRO A 555 -14.69 -31.71 -13.92
CA PRO A 555 -13.49 -31.40 -14.69
C PRO A 555 -13.22 -29.89 -14.73
N ILE A 556 -12.16 -29.45 -14.06
CA ILE A 556 -11.82 -28.03 -13.79
C ILE A 556 -11.99 -27.13 -15.01
N THR A 557 -11.51 -27.53 -16.20
CA THR A 557 -11.64 -26.72 -17.42
C THR A 557 -13.10 -26.47 -17.83
N ALA A 558 -13.95 -27.50 -17.73
CA ALA A 558 -15.37 -27.40 -18.09
C ALA A 558 -16.19 -26.67 -17.01
N PHE A 559 -15.85 -26.87 -15.74
CA PHE A 559 -16.42 -26.12 -14.61
C PHE A 559 -16.10 -24.62 -14.72
N ASN A 560 -14.81 -24.28 -14.83
CA ASN A 560 -14.35 -22.90 -14.94
C ASN A 560 -15.00 -22.20 -16.14
N GLN A 561 -15.08 -22.86 -17.30
CA GLN A 561 -15.77 -22.32 -18.46
C GLN A 561 -17.27 -22.06 -18.18
N ALA A 562 -17.98 -23.04 -17.60
CA ALA A 562 -19.41 -22.90 -17.32
C ALA A 562 -19.70 -21.76 -16.33
N VAL A 563 -18.88 -21.60 -15.28
CA VAL A 563 -19.01 -20.49 -14.32
C VAL A 563 -18.66 -19.14 -14.98
N GLN A 564 -17.55 -19.06 -15.72
CA GLN A 564 -17.11 -17.82 -16.38
C GLN A 564 -18.15 -17.32 -17.38
N GLU A 565 -18.68 -18.19 -18.24
CA GLU A 565 -19.72 -17.80 -19.19
C GLU A 565 -21.02 -17.41 -18.50
N LEU A 566 -21.45 -18.15 -17.46
CA LEU A 566 -22.66 -17.84 -16.71
C LEU A 566 -22.57 -16.48 -16.01
N LEU A 567 -21.48 -16.22 -15.27
CA LEU A 567 -21.25 -14.95 -14.57
C LEU A 567 -21.07 -13.77 -15.54
N SER A 568 -20.39 -13.97 -16.67
CA SER A 568 -20.27 -12.97 -17.73
C SER A 568 -21.63 -12.59 -18.30
N ASP A 569 -22.45 -13.58 -18.67
CA ASP A 569 -23.74 -13.34 -19.31
C ASP A 569 -24.72 -12.65 -18.35
N ILE A 570 -24.83 -13.08 -17.08
CA ILE A 570 -25.70 -12.39 -16.10
C ILE A 570 -25.15 -11.02 -15.70
N GLY A 571 -23.83 -10.85 -15.60
CA GLY A 571 -23.21 -9.56 -15.29
C GLY A 571 -23.42 -8.49 -16.37
N VAL A 572 -23.50 -8.90 -17.65
CA VAL A 572 -23.85 -8.01 -18.78
C VAL A 572 -25.36 -7.73 -18.85
N ALA A 573 -26.20 -8.70 -18.49
CA ALA A 573 -27.65 -8.59 -18.60
C ALA A 573 -28.34 -7.90 -17.40
N THR A 574 -27.84 -8.07 -16.17
CA THR A 574 -28.48 -7.53 -14.95
C THR A 574 -28.68 -6.00 -14.97
N PRO A 575 -27.72 -5.18 -15.44
CA PRO A 575 -27.90 -3.74 -15.59
C PRO A 575 -28.94 -3.31 -16.66
N ARG A 576 -29.57 -4.27 -17.36
CA ARG A 576 -30.53 -4.09 -18.44
C ARG A 576 -31.94 -4.61 -18.09
N THR A 577 -32.11 -5.29 -16.96
CA THR A 577 -33.46 -5.65 -16.46
C THR A 577 -34.08 -4.46 -15.71
N SER A 578 -35.40 -4.47 -15.53
CA SER A 578 -36.13 -3.40 -14.85
C SER A 578 -36.05 -3.46 -13.32
N ASP A 579 -35.70 -4.63 -12.78
CA ASP A 579 -35.60 -4.97 -11.35
C ASP A 579 -34.15 -5.13 -10.87
N PHE A 580 -33.18 -4.92 -11.77
CA PHE A 580 -31.75 -5.16 -11.56
C PHE A 580 -31.41 -6.52 -10.94
N TYR A 581 -32.15 -7.58 -11.29
CA TYR A 581 -31.99 -8.92 -10.74
C TYR A 581 -32.02 -10.01 -11.81
N ILE A 582 -31.11 -10.98 -11.71
CA ILE A 582 -31.10 -12.22 -12.50
C ILE A 582 -30.73 -13.40 -11.61
N ALA A 583 -31.51 -14.49 -11.72
CA ALA A 583 -31.10 -15.84 -11.34
C ALA A 583 -31.01 -16.73 -12.58
N SER A 584 -30.00 -17.60 -12.65
CA SER A 584 -29.75 -18.45 -13.82
C SER A 584 -28.92 -19.69 -13.47
N THR A 585 -29.04 -20.74 -14.29
CA THR A 585 -28.25 -21.97 -14.18
C THR A 585 -27.46 -22.27 -15.46
N ARG A 586 -26.33 -22.98 -15.37
CA ARG A 586 -25.62 -23.56 -16.53
C ARG A 586 -25.15 -24.99 -16.27
N GLN A 587 -25.23 -25.85 -17.28
CA GLN A 587 -24.76 -27.25 -17.21
C GLN A 587 -23.26 -27.35 -17.52
N VAL A 588 -22.53 -28.22 -16.81
CA VAL A 588 -21.10 -28.48 -17.05
C VAL A 588 -20.94 -29.53 -18.15
N ALA A 589 -20.53 -29.11 -19.35
CA ALA A 589 -20.56 -29.89 -20.60
C ALA A 589 -19.68 -31.15 -20.69
N SER A 590 -19.00 -31.56 -19.61
CA SER A 590 -18.27 -32.83 -19.52
C SER A 590 -18.24 -33.40 -18.08
N GLY A 591 -19.11 -32.90 -17.20
CA GLY A 591 -19.25 -33.36 -15.82
C GLY A 591 -20.35 -34.42 -15.66
N ALA A 592 -20.64 -34.79 -14.41
CA ALA A 592 -21.69 -35.75 -14.05
C ALA A 592 -23.10 -35.10 -14.08
N ASN A 593 -23.44 -34.38 -15.16
CA ASN A 593 -24.61 -33.49 -15.27
C ASN A 593 -24.71 -32.45 -14.13
N ALA A 594 -23.56 -31.96 -13.65
CA ALA A 594 -23.51 -30.91 -12.64
C ALA A 594 -24.06 -29.58 -13.17
N THR A 595 -24.88 -28.94 -12.35
CA THR A 595 -25.56 -27.67 -12.64
C THR A 595 -24.97 -26.58 -11.76
N ILE A 596 -24.45 -25.50 -12.37
CA ILE A 596 -24.06 -24.28 -11.66
C ILE A 596 -25.30 -23.42 -11.46
N TYR A 597 -25.52 -22.93 -10.25
CA TYR A 597 -26.53 -21.95 -9.88
C TYR A 597 -25.85 -20.61 -9.67
N ALA A 598 -26.38 -19.52 -10.25
CA ALA A 598 -25.83 -18.18 -10.04
C ALA A 598 -26.91 -17.10 -9.96
N ILE A 599 -26.62 -16.05 -9.19
CA ILE A 599 -27.42 -14.81 -9.17
C ILE A 599 -26.54 -13.57 -9.32
N ALA A 600 -27.18 -12.50 -9.81
CA ALA A 600 -26.66 -11.15 -9.84
C ALA A 600 -27.79 -10.19 -9.45
N GLN A 601 -27.53 -9.27 -8.52
CA GLN A 601 -28.49 -8.26 -8.07
C GLN A 601 -27.79 -6.92 -7.81
N CYS A 602 -28.34 -5.80 -8.26
CA CYS A 602 -27.94 -4.47 -7.80
C CYS A 602 -28.93 -3.93 -6.76
N VAL A 603 -28.51 -2.94 -5.97
CA VAL A 603 -29.41 -2.29 -5.02
C VAL A 603 -30.50 -1.52 -5.77
N GLU A 604 -31.75 -1.63 -5.34
CA GLU A 604 -32.85 -0.90 -5.98
C GLU A 604 -32.62 0.61 -5.86
N ASN A 605 -32.89 1.34 -6.95
CA ASN A 605 -32.59 2.77 -7.15
C ASN A 605 -31.14 3.14 -7.52
N VAL A 606 -30.21 2.21 -7.73
CA VAL A 606 -28.94 2.57 -8.40
C VAL A 606 -29.16 2.83 -9.90
N SER A 607 -28.29 3.64 -10.52
CA SER A 607 -28.32 3.83 -11.98
C SER A 607 -27.81 2.58 -12.73
N GLN A 608 -28.23 2.40 -13.99
CA GLN A 608 -27.72 1.33 -14.86
C GLN A 608 -26.18 1.37 -14.98
N THR A 609 -25.57 2.56 -14.94
CA THR A 609 -24.11 2.75 -14.97
C THR A 609 -23.45 2.25 -13.67
N ILE A 610 -23.99 2.61 -12.51
CA ILE A 610 -23.51 2.12 -11.20
C ILE A 610 -23.63 0.58 -11.15
N CYS A 611 -24.81 0.05 -11.49
CA CYS A 611 -25.06 -1.39 -11.53
C CYS A 611 -24.08 -2.12 -12.47
N LYS A 612 -23.87 -1.62 -13.70
CA LYS A 612 -22.90 -2.17 -14.66
C LYS A 612 -21.47 -2.14 -14.11
N ASN A 613 -21.06 -1.03 -13.51
CA ASN A 613 -19.71 -0.89 -12.96
C ASN A 613 -19.49 -1.87 -11.78
N CYS A 614 -20.47 -1.97 -10.88
CA CYS A 614 -20.42 -2.90 -9.76
C CYS A 614 -20.41 -4.37 -10.23
N MET A 615 -21.30 -4.75 -11.18
CA MET A 615 -21.33 -6.08 -11.79
C MET A 615 -20.01 -6.45 -12.48
N THR A 616 -19.35 -5.49 -13.12
CA THR A 616 -18.04 -5.69 -13.76
C THR A 616 -16.95 -5.98 -12.72
N ARG A 617 -16.92 -5.24 -11.59
CA ARG A 617 -16.01 -5.51 -10.46
C ARG A 617 -16.29 -6.88 -9.83
N ALA A 618 -17.57 -7.20 -9.61
CA ALA A 618 -18.02 -8.46 -9.01
C ALA A 618 -17.61 -9.69 -9.85
N TYR A 619 -17.81 -9.63 -11.17
CA TYR A 619 -17.33 -10.66 -12.11
C TYR A 619 -15.81 -10.86 -12.03
N ASN A 620 -15.03 -9.76 -12.07
CA ASN A 620 -13.57 -9.83 -12.03
C ASN A 620 -13.02 -10.39 -10.71
N ASN A 621 -13.78 -10.28 -9.61
CA ASN A 621 -13.43 -10.88 -8.33
C ASN A 621 -13.83 -12.36 -8.28
N LEU A 622 -15.07 -12.72 -8.66
CA LEU A 622 -15.51 -14.12 -8.72
C LEU A 622 -14.66 -14.99 -9.68
N TYR A 623 -14.08 -14.41 -10.72
CA TYR A 623 -13.11 -15.09 -11.59
C TYR A 623 -11.93 -15.70 -10.81
N LYS A 624 -11.46 -15.03 -9.75
CA LYS A 624 -10.33 -15.48 -8.92
C LYS A 624 -10.70 -16.63 -7.98
N CYS A 625 -11.98 -16.80 -7.66
CA CYS A 625 -12.47 -17.92 -6.85
C CYS A 625 -12.43 -19.26 -7.59
N LEU A 626 -12.18 -19.30 -8.89
CA LEU A 626 -12.12 -20.56 -9.63
C LEU A 626 -10.81 -21.32 -9.32
N PRO A 627 -10.86 -22.62 -8.95
CA PRO A 627 -11.94 -23.56 -9.22
C PRO A 627 -12.81 -23.96 -7.99
N SER A 628 -12.98 -23.09 -6.98
CA SER A 628 -13.90 -23.34 -5.86
C SER A 628 -15.32 -23.58 -6.33
N HIS A 629 -16.04 -24.52 -5.70
CA HIS A 629 -17.41 -24.90 -6.09
C HIS A 629 -18.45 -23.80 -5.86
N GLU A 630 -18.16 -22.79 -5.03
CA GLU A 630 -18.98 -21.59 -4.86
C GLU A 630 -18.13 -20.32 -4.68
N GLY A 631 -18.76 -19.15 -4.84
CA GLY A 631 -18.14 -17.86 -4.59
C GLY A 631 -19.16 -16.72 -4.54
N ARG A 632 -18.85 -15.65 -3.78
CA ARG A 632 -19.65 -14.42 -3.64
C ARG A 632 -18.78 -13.19 -3.88
N ALA A 633 -19.38 -12.16 -4.47
CA ALA A 633 -18.84 -10.81 -4.55
C ALA A 633 -19.89 -9.84 -4.01
N ILE A 634 -19.50 -9.03 -3.03
CA ILE A 634 -20.41 -8.21 -2.21
C ILE A 634 -19.95 -6.75 -2.20
N ASN A 635 -20.88 -5.83 -2.42
CA ASN A 635 -20.65 -4.39 -2.36
C ASN A 635 -21.94 -3.66 -1.97
N VAL A 636 -21.82 -2.42 -1.49
CA VAL A 636 -22.95 -1.53 -1.18
C VAL A 636 -23.93 -1.37 -2.35
N ALA A 637 -23.46 -1.38 -3.60
CA ALA A 637 -24.31 -1.24 -4.78
C ALA A 637 -24.73 -2.56 -5.46
N CYS A 638 -24.10 -3.71 -5.15
CA CYS A 638 -24.44 -5.00 -5.77
C CYS A 638 -23.96 -6.27 -5.04
N PHE A 639 -24.61 -7.38 -5.39
CA PHE A 639 -24.30 -8.74 -4.95
C PHE A 639 -24.26 -9.69 -6.15
N MET A 640 -23.26 -10.57 -6.23
CA MET A 640 -23.18 -11.65 -7.22
C MET A 640 -22.72 -12.94 -6.54
N ARG A 641 -23.32 -14.09 -6.87
CA ARG A 641 -22.97 -15.40 -6.29
C ARG A 641 -23.04 -16.51 -7.35
N TYR A 642 -22.18 -17.51 -7.25
CA TYR A 642 -22.37 -18.82 -7.87
C TYR A 642 -22.20 -19.97 -6.86
N SER A 643 -22.75 -21.15 -7.15
CA SER A 643 -22.54 -22.41 -6.40
C SER A 643 -22.86 -23.65 -7.26
N GLU A 644 -22.21 -24.79 -6.99
CA GLU A 644 -22.67 -26.12 -7.46
C GLU A 644 -23.96 -26.58 -6.74
N PHE A 645 -24.26 -26.01 -5.57
CA PHE A 645 -25.44 -26.36 -4.78
C PHE A 645 -26.62 -25.42 -5.06
N PRO A 646 -27.87 -25.94 -5.17
CA PRO A 646 -29.05 -25.11 -5.36
C PRO A 646 -29.34 -24.24 -4.13
N PHE A 647 -29.38 -22.92 -4.31
CA PHE A 647 -29.82 -21.95 -3.32
C PHE A 647 -31.07 -21.14 -3.76
N PHE A 648 -31.64 -21.49 -4.91
CA PHE A 648 -32.96 -21.07 -5.41
C PHE A 648 -33.57 -22.23 -6.21
N GLN A 649 -34.89 -22.20 -6.45
CA GLN A 649 -35.60 -23.23 -7.20
C GLN A 649 -35.49 -23.00 -8.73
N ASN A 650 -35.43 -24.07 -9.53
CA ASN A 650 -35.23 -23.96 -10.99
C ASN A 650 -36.29 -23.12 -11.74
N ASN A 651 -37.51 -23.03 -11.20
CA ASN A 651 -38.60 -22.17 -11.71
C ASN A 651 -38.41 -20.67 -11.42
N GLN A 652 -37.42 -20.28 -10.61
CA GLN A 652 -37.06 -18.88 -10.32
C GLN A 652 -35.98 -18.34 -11.28
N THR A 653 -35.62 -19.10 -12.33
CA THR A 653 -34.66 -18.66 -13.34
C THR A 653 -35.26 -17.62 -14.30
N VAL A 654 -34.47 -16.59 -14.63
CA VAL A 654 -34.86 -15.47 -15.50
C VAL A 654 -34.37 -15.73 -16.92
N ASN A 655 -35.21 -15.52 -17.95
CA ASN A 655 -34.75 -15.58 -19.34
C ASN A 655 -34.08 -14.26 -19.76
N PHE A 656 -32.78 -14.15 -19.50
CA PHE A 656 -31.96 -12.97 -19.81
C PHE A 656 -31.42 -12.94 -21.26
N THR A 657 -31.73 -13.94 -22.09
CA THR A 657 -31.18 -14.02 -23.47
C THR A 657 -31.47 -12.80 -24.36
N PRO A 658 -32.60 -12.06 -24.24
CA PRO A 658 -32.81 -10.82 -25.01
C PRO A 658 -31.84 -9.68 -24.68
N PHE A 659 -31.15 -9.75 -23.54
CA PHE A 659 -30.24 -8.69 -23.08
C PHE A 659 -28.77 -8.93 -23.46
N LEU A 660 -28.45 -10.00 -24.21
CA LEU A 660 -27.08 -10.34 -24.62
C LEU A 660 -26.72 -9.86 -26.05
N PRO A 661 -25.44 -9.50 -26.32
CA PRO A 661 -24.96 -9.18 -27.66
C PRO A 661 -24.67 -10.45 -28.50
N SER A 662 -24.96 -10.38 -29.81
CA SER A 662 -24.78 -11.51 -30.74
C SER A 662 -23.29 -11.75 -31.11
N LYS A 663 -22.88 -13.03 -31.15
CA LYS A 663 -21.51 -13.46 -31.49
C LYS A 663 -21.40 -13.99 -32.92
N GLY A 664 -20.31 -13.64 -33.63
CA GLY A 664 -19.93 -14.19 -34.94
C GLY A 664 -18.78 -15.21 -34.86
N SER A 665 -18.58 -15.99 -35.92
CA SER A 665 -17.63 -17.12 -35.97
C SER A 665 -16.33 -16.81 -36.73
N SER A 666 -15.22 -17.47 -36.38
CA SER A 666 -13.88 -17.28 -36.98
C SER A 666 -13.17 -18.61 -37.27
N GLY A 667 -12.60 -18.76 -38.48
CA GLY A 667 -11.92 -19.98 -38.95
C GLY A 667 -10.44 -20.12 -38.56
N LYS A 668 -9.90 -21.34 -38.75
CA LYS A 668 -8.50 -21.74 -38.46
C LYS A 668 -7.66 -21.90 -39.74
N PHE A 669 -6.33 -21.70 -39.67
CA PHE A 669 -5.32 -22.22 -40.62
C PHE A 669 -3.93 -22.32 -39.94
N GLY A 670 -2.94 -23.01 -40.55
CA GLY A 670 -1.59 -23.21 -39.97
C GLY A 670 -0.55 -23.88 -40.90
N THR A 671 0.57 -24.37 -40.33
CA THR A 671 1.79 -24.97 -40.99
C THR A 671 2.63 -24.02 -41.86
N THR A 672 3.94 -24.20 -42.15
CA THR A 672 4.86 -25.38 -42.06
C THR A 672 6.34 -24.98 -41.71
N ILE A 673 7.31 -25.91 -41.81
CA ILE A 673 8.72 -25.83 -41.28
C ILE A 673 9.79 -25.69 -42.40
N GLY A 674 10.98 -25.16 -42.07
CA GLY A 674 12.22 -25.28 -42.87
C GLY A 674 13.50 -25.35 -41.99
N VAL A 675 14.56 -26.03 -42.46
CA VAL A 675 15.80 -26.38 -41.68
C VAL A 675 17.05 -26.16 -42.57
N SER A 676 18.16 -25.56 -42.09
CA SER A 676 19.39 -26.28 -41.67
C SER A 676 20.60 -25.35 -41.49
N SER A 677 21.57 -25.73 -40.63
CA SER A 677 23.04 -25.45 -40.68
C SER A 677 23.66 -25.40 -39.27
N SER A 678 24.07 -26.54 -38.72
CA SER A 678 24.32 -26.72 -37.28
C SER A 678 25.75 -27.18 -36.90
N VAL A 679 26.79 -26.54 -37.46
CA VAL A 679 28.21 -26.89 -37.16
C VAL A 679 28.97 -25.76 -36.46
N GLY A 680 28.88 -24.51 -36.93
CA GLY A 680 29.66 -23.39 -36.39
C GLY A 680 29.34 -23.03 -34.93
N LEU A 681 28.10 -23.23 -34.49
CA LEU A 681 27.65 -22.85 -33.15
C LEU A 681 28.35 -23.64 -32.03
N VAL A 682 28.57 -24.95 -32.25
CA VAL A 682 29.12 -25.86 -31.23
C VAL A 682 30.56 -25.50 -30.88
N LEU A 683 31.40 -25.20 -31.88
CA LEU A 683 32.79 -24.80 -31.67
C LEU A 683 32.91 -23.46 -30.91
N LEU A 684 31.99 -22.53 -31.16
CA LEU A 684 31.94 -21.23 -30.50
C LEU A 684 31.55 -21.37 -29.02
N ILE A 685 30.59 -22.25 -28.70
CA ILE A 685 30.18 -22.58 -27.32
C ILE A 685 31.35 -23.20 -26.54
N VAL A 686 32.09 -24.14 -27.13
CA VAL A 686 33.27 -24.77 -26.48
C VAL A 686 34.36 -23.73 -26.19
N ALA A 687 34.65 -22.82 -27.12
CA ALA A 687 35.62 -21.74 -26.92
C ALA A 687 35.21 -20.79 -25.78
N LEU A 688 33.93 -20.38 -25.74
CA LEU A 688 33.39 -19.54 -24.66
C LEU A 688 33.46 -20.24 -23.31
N PHE A 689 33.12 -21.53 -23.23
CA PHE A 689 33.16 -22.31 -21.98
C PHE A 689 34.57 -22.43 -21.40
N LEU A 690 35.58 -22.63 -22.27
CA LEU A 690 36.99 -22.67 -21.86
C LEU A 690 37.54 -21.30 -21.46
N TRP A 691 37.03 -20.20 -22.03
CA TRP A 691 37.38 -18.84 -21.62
C TRP A 691 36.77 -18.50 -20.25
N PHE A 692 35.48 -18.78 -20.04
CA PHE A 692 34.76 -18.53 -18.79
C PHE A 692 35.43 -19.23 -17.59
N ARG A 693 35.88 -20.48 -17.79
CA ARG A 693 36.62 -21.27 -16.78
C ARG A 693 37.95 -20.66 -16.33
N ARG A 694 38.49 -19.64 -17.01
CA ARG A 694 39.74 -18.96 -16.63
C ARG A 694 39.55 -17.67 -15.83
N TRP A 695 38.32 -17.15 -15.71
CA TRP A 695 38.06 -15.86 -15.04
C TRP A 695 37.49 -16.01 -13.62
N SER A 696 38.13 -16.83 -12.77
CA SER A 696 37.82 -16.86 -11.33
C SER A 696 39.05 -17.17 -10.47
N LYS A 697 39.38 -16.23 -9.57
CA LYS A 697 39.99 -16.41 -8.23
C LYS A 697 39.99 -15.06 -7.48
N SER A 698 40.13 -15.10 -6.15
CA SER A 698 39.55 -14.10 -5.22
C SER A 698 40.54 -13.47 -4.22
N LYS A 699 40.21 -12.26 -3.71
CA LYS A 699 40.33 -11.71 -2.31
C LYS A 699 40.17 -10.17 -2.34
N ALA A 700 39.45 -9.42 -1.48
CA ALA A 700 39.06 -9.51 -0.05
C ALA A 700 40.16 -9.09 0.96
N VAL A 701 39.89 -8.41 2.09
CA VAL A 701 38.61 -8.05 2.76
C VAL A 701 38.26 -6.54 2.51
N GLU A 702 37.85 -5.57 3.37
CA GLU A 702 37.57 -5.40 4.83
C GLU A 702 36.73 -4.11 5.09
N LYS A 703 36.29 -3.79 6.33
CA LYS A 703 34.90 -4.03 6.81
C LYS A 703 34.39 -2.94 7.78
N GLU A 704 33.14 -2.46 7.63
CA GLU A 704 32.33 -1.84 8.69
C GLU A 704 30.82 -2.07 8.39
N PHE A 705 29.92 -2.01 9.39
CA PHE A 705 28.51 -2.42 9.27
C PHE A 705 27.51 -1.28 9.48
N LYS A 706 26.78 -0.90 8.41
CA LYS A 706 25.52 -0.15 8.46
C LYS A 706 24.57 -0.66 7.36
N GLY A 707 23.31 -0.92 7.71
CA GLY A 707 22.24 -1.36 6.79
C GLY A 707 21.97 -2.86 6.72
N VAL A 708 20.71 -3.23 6.48
CA VAL A 708 20.24 -4.57 6.09
C VAL A 708 20.69 -4.86 4.65
N ARG A 709 21.12 -6.09 4.34
CA ARG A 709 21.78 -6.41 3.07
C ARG A 709 20.91 -7.22 2.10
N CYS A 710 21.00 -6.88 0.82
CA CYS A 710 20.54 -7.76 -0.26
C CYS A 710 21.65 -8.77 -0.59
N TYR A 711 21.35 -10.06 -0.54
CA TYR A 711 22.25 -11.15 -0.94
C TYR A 711 21.81 -11.73 -2.28
N SER A 712 22.75 -12.22 -3.10
CA SER A 712 22.39 -12.97 -4.32
C SER A 712 22.01 -14.41 -3.99
N TYR A 713 21.17 -15.02 -4.84
CA TYR A 713 20.75 -16.40 -4.67
C TYR A 713 21.94 -17.36 -4.73
N GLU A 714 22.90 -17.14 -5.64
CA GLU A 714 24.07 -18.01 -5.77
C GLU A 714 25.02 -17.89 -4.57
N ASP A 715 25.15 -16.73 -3.93
CA ASP A 715 25.92 -16.59 -2.68
C ASP A 715 25.29 -17.41 -1.54
N LEU A 716 23.97 -17.31 -1.34
CA LEU A 716 23.25 -18.06 -0.31
C LEU A 716 23.22 -19.57 -0.60
N LYS A 717 23.07 -19.94 -1.88
CA LYS A 717 23.12 -21.33 -2.36
C LYS A 717 24.51 -21.95 -2.16
N LEU A 718 25.59 -21.20 -2.39
CA LEU A 718 26.95 -21.66 -2.06
C LEU A 718 27.15 -21.78 -0.55
N ALA A 719 26.68 -20.80 0.23
CA ALA A 719 26.81 -20.77 1.69
C ALA A 719 25.98 -21.84 2.43
N THR A 720 25.02 -22.49 1.76
CA THR A 720 24.16 -23.58 2.26
C THR A 720 24.45 -24.94 1.60
N ASN A 721 25.61 -25.08 0.93
CA ASN A 721 25.99 -26.30 0.20
C ASN A 721 24.92 -26.78 -0.81
N ASN A 722 24.41 -25.84 -1.61
CA ASN A 722 23.28 -26.00 -2.53
C ASN A 722 21.97 -26.42 -1.83
N PHE A 723 21.68 -25.80 -0.68
CA PHE A 723 20.52 -26.10 0.17
C PHE A 723 20.42 -27.61 0.53
N SER A 724 21.54 -28.24 0.88
CA SER A 724 21.56 -29.67 1.22
C SER A 724 20.93 -29.95 2.58
N GLU A 725 20.43 -31.18 2.77
CA GLU A 725 19.81 -31.61 4.04
C GLU A 725 20.78 -31.58 5.23
N GLU A 726 22.10 -31.66 4.98
CA GLU A 726 23.18 -31.46 5.96
C GLU A 726 23.11 -30.08 6.66
N TYR A 727 22.66 -29.05 5.93
CA TYR A 727 22.54 -27.68 6.43
C TYR A 727 21.11 -27.32 6.85
N LEU A 728 20.12 -28.19 6.66
CA LEU A 728 18.72 -27.96 7.01
C LEU A 728 18.54 -28.02 8.55
N ILE A 729 18.17 -26.89 9.16
CA ILE A 729 17.96 -26.75 10.61
C ILE A 729 16.48 -26.65 11.02
N GLY A 730 15.57 -26.45 10.06
CA GLY A 730 14.13 -26.45 10.31
C GLY A 730 13.30 -26.52 9.02
N LYS A 731 12.10 -27.11 9.09
CA LYS A 731 11.21 -27.30 7.95
C LYS A 731 9.75 -27.27 8.41
N GLY A 732 8.94 -26.36 7.86
CA GLY A 732 7.58 -26.11 8.33
C GLY A 732 6.68 -25.49 7.26
N GLY A 733 5.54 -24.91 7.68
CA GLY A 733 4.58 -24.25 6.78
C GLY A 733 5.20 -23.08 6.02
N PHE A 734 5.92 -22.21 6.74
CA PHE A 734 6.59 -21.02 6.22
C PHE A 734 7.88 -21.29 5.44
N GLY A 735 8.24 -22.55 5.19
CA GLY A 735 9.36 -22.93 4.33
C GLY A 735 10.42 -23.81 4.99
N GLU A 736 11.66 -23.65 4.53
CA GLU A 736 12.83 -24.44 4.92
C GLU A 736 13.94 -23.50 5.38
N VAL A 737 14.52 -23.77 6.54
CA VAL A 737 15.53 -22.93 7.18
C VAL A 737 16.86 -23.67 7.17
N PHE A 738 17.87 -23.06 6.56
CA PHE A 738 19.22 -23.62 6.44
C PHE A 738 20.21 -22.81 7.28
N LYS A 739 21.16 -23.49 7.92
CA LYS A 739 22.36 -22.85 8.45
C LYS A 739 23.23 -22.43 7.27
N ALA A 740 23.85 -21.25 7.34
CA ALA A 740 24.80 -20.80 6.33
C ALA A 740 25.97 -20.04 6.97
N VAL A 741 27.08 -19.91 6.23
CA VAL A 741 28.22 -19.07 6.63
C VAL A 741 28.49 -18.03 5.54
N VAL A 742 28.22 -16.77 5.85
CA VAL A 742 28.31 -15.63 4.92
C VAL A 742 29.35 -14.59 5.39
N ASP A 743 29.60 -13.56 4.58
CA ASP A 743 30.33 -12.34 4.99
C ASP A 743 31.65 -12.53 5.78
N ASN A 744 32.44 -13.51 5.33
CA ASN A 744 33.70 -13.98 5.91
C ASN A 744 33.56 -14.53 7.35
N GLY A 745 32.66 -15.49 7.54
CA GLY A 745 32.58 -16.31 8.75
C GLY A 745 31.39 -16.03 9.67
N ILE A 746 30.42 -15.21 9.25
CA ILE A 746 29.21 -14.94 10.02
C ILE A 746 28.23 -16.11 9.81
N VAL A 747 27.88 -16.80 10.89
CA VAL A 747 26.88 -17.88 10.87
C VAL A 747 25.49 -17.24 10.89
N VAL A 748 24.64 -17.64 9.95
CA VAL A 748 23.28 -17.09 9.75
C VAL A 748 22.26 -18.20 9.51
N ALA A 749 20.98 -17.89 9.74
CA ALA A 749 19.86 -18.73 9.33
C ALA A 749 19.25 -18.18 8.03
N VAL A 750 19.16 -19.01 7.00
CA VAL A 750 18.59 -18.68 5.69
C VAL A 750 17.24 -19.37 5.57
N LYS A 751 16.15 -18.61 5.80
CA LYS A 751 14.77 -19.07 5.65
C LYS A 751 14.36 -18.94 4.18
N LYS A 752 14.35 -20.05 3.45
CA LYS A 752 13.86 -20.17 2.08
C LYS A 752 12.34 -20.41 2.11
N LEU A 753 11.58 -19.45 1.62
CA LEU A 753 10.11 -19.53 1.60
C LEU A 753 9.64 -20.45 0.47
N ARG A 754 8.55 -21.20 0.69
CA ARG A 754 7.94 -22.04 -0.35
C ARG A 754 7.23 -21.18 -1.38
N VAL A 755 7.48 -21.41 -2.67
CA VAL A 755 6.82 -20.67 -3.76
C VAL A 755 5.31 -20.93 -3.72
N GLY A 756 4.52 -19.88 -3.48
CA GLY A 756 3.06 -19.94 -3.36
C GLY A 756 2.44 -18.56 -3.13
N PHE A 757 1.11 -18.46 -3.25
CA PHE A 757 0.39 -17.17 -3.28
C PHE A 757 0.63 -16.30 -2.02
N ARG A 758 0.68 -16.91 -0.83
CA ARG A 758 0.93 -16.17 0.43
C ARG A 758 2.40 -15.79 0.65
N ALA A 759 3.34 -16.58 0.13
CA ALA A 759 4.77 -16.47 0.47
C ALA A 759 5.38 -15.12 0.08
N LYS A 760 4.96 -14.52 -1.04
CA LYS A 760 5.39 -13.15 -1.39
C LYS A 760 4.89 -12.11 -0.39
N LYS A 761 3.63 -12.23 0.06
CA LYS A 761 3.05 -11.32 1.07
C LYS A 761 3.69 -11.52 2.43
N GLU A 762 4.03 -12.76 2.81
CA GLU A 762 4.76 -13.08 4.04
C GLU A 762 6.19 -12.51 4.01
N PHE A 763 6.91 -12.69 2.89
CA PHE A 763 8.22 -12.06 2.63
C PHE A 763 8.16 -10.54 2.76
N GLU A 764 7.20 -9.89 2.09
CA GLU A 764 7.05 -8.42 2.12
C GLU A 764 6.66 -7.91 3.53
N ASN A 765 5.91 -8.66 4.34
CA ASN A 765 5.67 -8.29 5.75
C ASN A 765 6.97 -8.42 6.56
N GLU A 766 7.65 -9.57 6.47
CA GLU A 766 8.80 -9.88 7.31
C GLU A 766 10.00 -8.95 6.98
N VAL A 767 10.23 -8.61 5.71
CA VAL A 767 11.22 -7.60 5.30
C VAL A 767 10.85 -6.19 5.81
N ASN A 768 9.59 -5.76 5.67
CA ASN A 768 9.21 -4.39 6.03
C ASN A 768 9.10 -4.17 7.55
N LEU A 769 8.68 -5.19 8.31
CA LEU A 769 8.58 -5.13 9.76
C LEU A 769 9.94 -5.37 10.42
N ASN A 770 10.61 -6.48 10.12
CA ASN A 770 11.77 -6.93 10.88
C ASN A 770 13.09 -6.21 10.51
N SER A 771 13.10 -5.40 9.45
CA SER A 771 14.20 -4.47 9.18
C SER A 771 14.21 -3.24 10.10
N ASN A 772 13.06 -2.88 10.66
CA ASN A 772 12.85 -1.67 11.48
C ASN A 772 12.72 -1.95 12.99
N VAL A 773 12.43 -3.20 13.36
CA VAL A 773 12.30 -3.65 14.77
C VAL A 773 13.65 -4.16 15.29
N ARG A 774 14.07 -3.72 16.49
CA ARG A 774 15.33 -4.15 17.12
C ARG A 774 15.24 -4.22 18.63
N HIS A 775 15.11 -5.44 19.16
CA HIS A 775 15.09 -5.71 20.60
C HIS A 775 15.78 -7.03 20.93
N ARG A 776 16.35 -7.15 22.14
CA ARG A 776 17.13 -8.33 22.55
C ARG A 776 16.35 -9.65 22.56
N ASN A 777 15.02 -9.58 22.70
CA ASN A 777 14.13 -10.74 22.71
C ASN A 777 13.33 -10.92 21.40
N LEU A 778 13.78 -10.34 20.28
CA LEU A 778 13.18 -10.50 18.94
C LEU A 778 14.27 -10.87 17.93
N ILE A 779 13.96 -11.71 16.92
CA ILE A 779 14.97 -12.22 15.97
C ILE A 779 15.45 -11.14 14.99
N LEU A 780 16.76 -10.88 14.95
CA LEU A 780 17.32 -9.84 14.07
C LEU A 780 17.38 -10.29 12.60
N GLN A 781 16.75 -9.52 11.70
CA GLN A 781 17.00 -9.64 10.27
C GLN A 781 18.33 -8.99 9.87
N LEU A 782 19.17 -9.75 9.17
CA LEU A 782 20.46 -9.31 8.63
C LEU A 782 20.36 -8.97 7.13
N GLY A 783 19.47 -9.64 6.40
CA GLY A 783 19.28 -9.42 4.97
C GLY A 783 18.13 -10.19 4.34
N TRP A 784 18.08 -10.14 3.01
CA TRP A 784 17.12 -10.86 2.17
C TRP A 784 17.64 -11.08 0.74
N CYS A 785 16.97 -11.95 -0.01
CA CYS A 785 17.18 -12.21 -1.44
C CYS A 785 15.82 -12.38 -2.13
N SER A 786 15.67 -11.84 -3.33
CA SER A 786 14.46 -11.97 -4.17
C SER A 786 14.80 -12.21 -5.65
N ASP A 787 15.82 -13.01 -5.92
CA ASP A 787 16.31 -13.24 -7.28
C ASP A 787 15.36 -14.17 -8.05
N GLY A 788 14.57 -13.57 -8.95
CA GLY A 788 13.67 -14.30 -9.85
C GLY A 788 12.41 -14.81 -9.14
N ALA A 789 12.35 -16.12 -8.89
CA ALA A 789 11.23 -16.79 -8.22
C ALA A 789 11.54 -17.20 -6.77
N GLU A 790 12.79 -17.04 -6.33
CA GLU A 790 13.27 -17.51 -5.05
C GLU A 790 13.24 -16.36 -4.02
N LEU A 791 12.60 -16.60 -2.87
CA LEU A 791 12.45 -15.63 -1.78
C LEU A 791 13.14 -16.17 -0.52
N LEU A 792 14.19 -15.50 -0.07
CA LEU A 792 14.98 -15.94 1.10
C LEU A 792 15.23 -14.80 2.07
N LEU A 793 15.08 -15.10 3.37
CA LEU A 793 15.39 -14.17 4.45
C LEU A 793 16.67 -14.62 5.15
N VAL A 794 17.55 -13.68 5.48
CA VAL A 794 18.80 -13.93 6.21
C VAL A 794 18.66 -13.35 7.60
N LEU A 795 18.60 -14.24 8.59
CA LEU A 795 18.38 -13.95 10.01
C LEU A 795 19.64 -14.29 10.81
N GLU A 796 19.76 -13.78 12.03
CA GLU A 796 20.76 -14.30 12.96
C GLU A 796 20.54 -15.80 13.26
N TYR A 797 21.62 -16.54 13.47
CA TYR A 797 21.55 -17.98 13.77
C TYR A 797 21.36 -18.22 15.26
N MET A 798 20.30 -18.94 15.62
CA MET A 798 19.98 -19.30 17.01
C MET A 798 20.45 -20.73 17.31
N PRO A 799 21.59 -20.92 17.99
CA PRO A 799 22.29 -22.21 18.08
C PRO A 799 21.52 -23.28 18.85
N GLN A 800 20.71 -22.91 19.85
CA GLN A 800 19.96 -23.87 20.65
C GLN A 800 18.65 -24.33 19.97
N GLY A 801 18.19 -23.63 18.93
CA GLY A 801 16.96 -23.96 18.20
C GLY A 801 15.70 -23.42 18.89
N SER A 802 14.55 -24.02 18.58
CA SER A 802 13.24 -23.64 19.10
C SER A 802 12.91 -24.25 20.48
N LEU A 803 12.06 -23.57 21.25
CA LEU A 803 11.71 -23.91 22.63
C LEU A 803 10.89 -25.21 22.75
N ASP A 804 10.04 -25.52 21.78
CA ASP A 804 9.27 -26.78 21.71
C ASP A 804 10.16 -28.04 21.85
N LYS A 805 11.37 -28.00 21.27
CA LYS A 805 12.40 -29.06 21.39
C LYS A 805 12.81 -29.35 22.83
N PHE A 806 12.76 -28.35 23.70
CA PHE A 806 13.12 -28.45 25.11
C PHE A 806 11.95 -28.83 26.03
N LEU A 807 10.71 -28.64 25.57
CA LEU A 807 9.50 -28.93 26.36
C LEU A 807 8.98 -30.34 26.09
N TRP A 808 8.95 -30.78 24.83
CA TRP A 808 8.50 -32.13 24.44
C TRP A 808 9.30 -32.80 23.30
N GLY A 809 10.22 -32.08 22.64
CA GLY A 809 11.09 -32.66 21.61
C GLY A 809 12.37 -33.31 22.15
N GLU A 810 13.41 -33.35 21.30
CA GLU A 810 14.63 -34.14 21.53
C GLU A 810 15.53 -33.64 22.66
N LYS A 811 15.22 -32.48 23.27
CA LYS A 811 15.91 -31.89 24.42
C LYS A 811 15.04 -31.85 25.68
N LYS A 812 13.93 -32.60 25.75
CA LYS A 812 13.01 -32.58 26.91
C LYS A 812 13.75 -32.77 28.24
N GLY A 813 13.39 -31.95 29.23
CA GLY A 813 13.91 -32.04 30.59
C GLY A 813 15.29 -31.40 30.80
N THR A 814 15.87 -30.74 29.79
CA THR A 814 17.18 -30.07 29.92
C THR A 814 17.13 -28.60 30.36
N LEU A 815 15.94 -27.99 30.43
CA LEU A 815 15.74 -26.65 30.99
C LEU A 815 15.34 -26.71 32.46
N ASN A 816 16.18 -26.12 33.31
CA ASN A 816 15.89 -25.91 34.73
C ASN A 816 14.82 -24.82 34.94
N TRP A 817 14.26 -24.73 36.15
CA TRP A 817 13.18 -23.77 36.45
C TRP A 817 13.60 -22.31 36.19
N LYS A 818 14.85 -21.94 36.53
CA LYS A 818 15.34 -20.58 36.31
C LYS A 818 15.32 -20.23 34.81
N GLN A 819 15.82 -21.10 33.95
CA GLN A 819 15.79 -20.91 32.50
C GLN A 819 14.35 -20.80 31.99
N ARG A 820 13.44 -21.67 32.44
CA ARG A 820 12.00 -21.61 32.10
C ARG A 820 11.37 -20.27 32.50
N SER A 821 11.67 -19.78 33.70
CA SER A 821 11.18 -18.48 34.20
C SER A 821 11.77 -17.29 33.44
N ASP A 822 13.09 -17.29 33.17
CA ASP A 822 13.77 -16.25 32.38
C ASP A 822 13.24 -16.23 30.93
N ILE A 823 12.87 -17.39 30.37
CA ILE A 823 12.25 -17.52 29.06
C ILE A 823 10.84 -16.90 29.04
N ILE A 824 9.96 -17.22 30.01
CA ILE A 824 8.63 -16.59 30.11
C ILE A 824 8.76 -15.07 30.22
N LEU A 825 9.67 -14.57 31.06
CA LEU A 825 9.92 -13.14 31.24
C LEU A 825 10.48 -12.47 29.98
N GLY A 826 11.35 -13.15 29.24
CA GLY A 826 11.94 -12.65 28.00
C GLY A 826 10.93 -12.58 26.85
N ILE A 827 10.02 -13.55 26.72
CA ILE A 827 8.91 -13.50 25.75
C ILE A 827 7.98 -12.33 26.07
N ALA A 828 7.60 -12.16 27.36
CA ALA A 828 6.79 -11.03 27.78
C ALA A 828 7.43 -9.67 27.43
N ARG A 829 8.75 -9.51 27.69
CA ARG A 829 9.50 -8.30 27.30
C ARG A 829 9.56 -8.11 25.77
N GLY A 830 9.66 -9.18 25.00
CA GLY A 830 9.60 -9.14 23.54
C GLY A 830 8.27 -8.58 23.03
N LEU A 831 7.15 -9.02 23.62
CA LEU A 831 5.82 -8.55 23.26
C LEU A 831 5.54 -7.12 23.74
N VAL A 832 6.00 -6.71 24.93
CA VAL A 832 5.95 -5.30 25.38
C VAL A 832 6.55 -4.37 24.32
N HIS A 833 7.74 -4.71 23.80
CA HIS A 833 8.39 -3.90 22.79
C HIS A 833 7.56 -3.79 21.50
N LEU A 834 6.90 -4.86 21.07
CA LEU A 834 6.05 -4.86 19.87
C LEU A 834 4.71 -4.13 20.06
N HIS A 835 4.10 -4.22 21.25
CA HIS A 835 2.76 -3.68 21.52
C HIS A 835 2.76 -2.25 22.07
N GLU A 836 3.81 -1.84 22.78
CA GLU A 836 3.78 -0.65 23.66
C GLU A 836 5.00 0.29 23.50
N GLU A 837 6.08 -0.07 22.77
CA GLU A 837 7.26 0.79 22.56
C GLU A 837 7.38 1.46 21.17
N PHE A 838 6.41 1.24 20.28
CA PHE A 838 6.31 1.88 18.96
C PHE A 838 5.07 2.78 18.86
N HIS A 839 5.09 3.76 17.96
CA HIS A 839 3.95 4.65 17.60
C HIS A 839 2.87 3.95 16.75
N PHE A 840 2.90 2.62 16.70
CA PHE A 840 1.91 1.75 16.09
C PHE A 840 2.10 0.38 16.74
N LYS A 841 1.00 -0.28 17.13
CA LYS A 841 1.12 -1.61 17.74
C LYS A 841 1.46 -2.64 16.66
N ILE A 842 2.45 -3.50 16.90
CA ILE A 842 2.81 -4.60 16.00
C ILE A 842 2.28 -5.90 16.61
N ILE A 843 1.23 -6.47 16.01
CA ILE A 843 0.61 -7.71 16.49
C ILE A 843 1.16 -8.89 15.69
N HIS A 844 1.71 -9.90 16.38
CA HIS A 844 2.51 -10.99 15.81
C HIS A 844 1.66 -12.12 15.23
N ARG A 845 0.52 -12.45 15.87
CA ARG A 845 -0.52 -13.41 15.43
C ARG A 845 -0.12 -14.89 15.41
N ASP A 846 1.11 -15.24 15.79
CA ASP A 846 1.60 -16.63 15.77
C ASP A 846 2.63 -16.90 16.87
N ILE A 847 2.35 -16.41 18.09
CA ILE A 847 3.17 -16.71 19.28
C ILE A 847 2.92 -18.16 19.70
N LYS A 848 3.96 -18.98 19.65
CA LYS A 848 3.93 -20.42 19.98
C LYS A 848 5.34 -20.93 20.26
N SER A 849 5.47 -22.05 20.97
CA SER A 849 6.79 -22.57 21.40
C SER A 849 7.76 -22.90 20.25
N SER A 850 7.28 -23.22 19.05
CA SER A 850 8.15 -23.42 17.87
C SER A 850 8.66 -22.11 17.23
N ASN A 851 8.04 -20.95 17.53
CA ASN A 851 8.47 -19.62 17.08
C ASN A 851 9.30 -18.87 18.14
N ILE A 852 9.53 -19.46 19.31
CA ILE A 852 10.49 -18.93 20.30
C ILE A 852 11.82 -19.65 20.12
N LEU A 853 12.86 -18.93 19.72
CA LEU A 853 14.21 -19.45 19.50
C LEU A 853 15.13 -19.10 20.67
N LEU A 854 16.04 -19.99 21.03
CA LEU A 854 16.99 -19.81 22.14
C LEU A 854 18.43 -19.64 21.62
N ASP A 855 19.18 -18.72 22.24
CA ASP A 855 20.63 -18.58 22.04
C ASP A 855 21.43 -19.44 23.04
N ASP A 856 22.77 -19.36 23.00
CA ASP A 856 23.64 -20.18 23.87
C ASP A 856 23.52 -19.82 25.37
N ASP A 857 23.05 -18.61 25.70
CA ASP A 857 22.69 -18.19 27.06
C ASP A 857 21.22 -18.51 27.41
N PHE A 858 20.56 -19.33 26.58
CA PHE A 858 19.16 -19.74 26.65
C PHE A 858 18.16 -18.56 26.68
N GLN A 859 18.55 -17.39 26.18
CA GLN A 859 17.66 -16.23 26.12
C GLN A 859 16.68 -16.38 24.95
N PRO A 860 15.39 -16.07 25.15
CA PRO A 860 14.38 -16.23 24.11
C PRO A 860 14.41 -15.08 23.10
N LYS A 861 14.24 -15.40 21.82
CA LYS A 861 13.88 -14.46 20.76
C LYS A 861 12.64 -14.93 20.03
N ILE A 862 11.65 -14.03 19.91
CA ILE A 862 10.44 -14.26 19.12
C ILE A 862 10.78 -14.15 17.63
N ALA A 863 10.30 -15.10 16.83
CA ALA A 863 10.58 -15.22 15.39
C ALA A 863 9.33 -15.51 14.54
N ASP A 864 9.50 -15.41 13.22
CA ASP A 864 8.48 -15.58 12.18
C ASP A 864 7.43 -14.45 12.08
N PHE A 865 7.88 -13.27 11.64
CA PHE A 865 7.03 -12.10 11.48
C PHE A 865 6.16 -12.12 10.19
N GLY A 866 6.14 -13.23 9.44
CA GLY A 866 5.44 -13.32 8.14
C GLY A 866 3.94 -13.01 8.22
N LEU A 867 3.29 -13.32 9.35
CA LEU A 867 1.88 -13.03 9.60
C LEU A 867 1.60 -11.67 10.29
N ALA A 868 2.62 -10.99 10.80
CA ALA A 868 2.45 -9.83 11.68
C ALA A 868 1.81 -8.61 10.98
N ARG A 869 1.20 -7.72 11.77
CA ARG A 869 0.46 -6.53 11.30
C ARG A 869 0.68 -5.32 12.19
N PHE A 870 0.69 -4.13 11.57
CA PHE A 870 0.44 -2.87 12.26
C PHE A 870 -1.04 -2.76 12.65
N HIS A 871 -1.30 -2.09 13.77
CA HIS A 871 -2.62 -1.74 14.28
C HIS A 871 -2.58 -0.25 14.70
N PRO A 872 -3.43 0.62 14.11
CA PRO A 872 -3.43 2.06 14.41
C PRO A 872 -3.72 2.37 15.88
N GLU A 873 -3.29 3.55 16.36
CA GLU A 873 -3.54 4.00 17.73
C GLU A 873 -5.03 4.31 17.97
N ASP A 874 -5.74 4.84 16.96
CA ASP A 874 -7.16 5.26 17.05
C ASP A 874 -8.19 4.11 17.03
N GLN A 875 -7.74 2.86 16.95
CA GLN A 875 -8.63 1.69 16.81
C GLN A 875 -8.53 0.78 18.03
N THR A 876 -9.64 0.10 18.37
CA THR A 876 -9.66 -0.90 19.47
C THR A 876 -9.31 -2.31 19.01
N HIS A 877 -9.49 -2.58 17.71
CA HIS A 877 -9.20 -3.83 17.04
C HIS A 877 -9.31 -3.63 15.51
N VAL A 878 -8.60 -4.46 14.75
CA VAL A 878 -8.69 -4.55 13.29
C VAL A 878 -9.49 -5.82 12.94
N SER A 879 -10.48 -5.72 12.07
CA SER A 879 -11.17 -6.91 11.53
C SER A 879 -10.35 -7.52 10.39
N THR A 880 -9.91 -8.76 10.53
CA THR A 880 -9.10 -9.44 9.51
C THR A 880 -9.33 -10.96 9.48
N GLY A 881 -9.05 -11.58 8.34
CA GLY A 881 -9.17 -13.04 8.19
C GLY A 881 -8.23 -13.79 9.13
N PHE A 882 -8.69 -14.96 9.59
CA PHE A 882 -7.90 -15.81 10.48
C PHE A 882 -6.58 -16.26 9.82
N ALA A 883 -5.49 -16.05 10.55
CA ALA A 883 -4.18 -16.64 10.32
C ALA A 883 -3.44 -16.70 11.65
N GLY A 884 -2.85 -17.86 11.95
CA GLY A 884 -2.20 -18.22 13.21
C GLY A 884 -2.28 -19.74 13.42
N THR A 885 -1.67 -20.25 14.48
CA THR A 885 -1.69 -21.70 14.79
C THR A 885 -2.84 -22.08 15.74
N MET A 886 -3.58 -23.16 15.45
CA MET A 886 -4.62 -23.67 16.35
C MET A 886 -4.03 -24.09 17.72
N GLY A 887 -4.84 -24.07 18.78
CA GLY A 887 -4.39 -24.21 20.17
C GLY A 887 -3.89 -22.88 20.76
N TYR A 888 -3.02 -22.17 20.05
CA TYR A 888 -2.50 -20.86 20.47
C TYR A 888 -3.43 -19.68 20.16
N THR A 889 -4.36 -19.85 19.22
CA THR A 889 -5.21 -18.76 18.70
C THR A 889 -6.29 -18.34 19.71
N ALA A 890 -6.40 -17.03 19.95
CA ALA A 890 -7.43 -16.44 20.81
C ALA A 890 -8.87 -16.67 20.27
N PRO A 891 -9.85 -17.08 21.10
CA PRO A 891 -11.18 -17.47 20.63
C PRO A 891 -11.95 -16.39 19.86
N GLU A 892 -11.88 -15.11 20.26
CA GLU A 892 -12.52 -14.01 19.53
C GLU A 892 -11.89 -13.77 18.14
N TYR A 893 -10.61 -14.07 17.99
CA TYR A 893 -9.90 -13.88 16.73
C TYR A 893 -10.17 -15.06 15.79
N ALA A 894 -10.20 -16.30 16.31
CA ALA A 894 -10.66 -17.48 15.58
C ALA A 894 -12.12 -17.38 15.11
N THR A 895 -13.02 -16.88 15.98
CA THR A 895 -14.48 -16.91 15.71
C THR A 895 -15.06 -15.63 15.11
N ARG A 896 -14.37 -14.48 15.23
CA ARG A 896 -14.87 -13.16 14.78
C ARG A 896 -13.86 -12.34 13.99
N GLY A 897 -12.63 -12.83 13.78
CA GLY A 897 -11.59 -12.11 13.05
C GLY A 897 -11.09 -10.82 13.73
N ARG A 898 -11.44 -10.60 15.00
CA ARG A 898 -11.14 -9.34 15.73
C ARG A 898 -9.70 -9.39 16.26
N LEU A 899 -8.78 -8.74 15.54
CA LEU A 899 -7.36 -8.68 15.86
C LEU A 899 -7.05 -7.46 16.76
N SER A 900 -6.46 -7.71 17.92
CA SER A 900 -5.94 -6.69 18.86
C SER A 900 -4.67 -7.23 19.52
N GLU A 901 -3.92 -6.42 20.27
CA GLU A 901 -2.73 -6.92 20.99
C GLU A 901 -3.06 -8.06 21.97
N LYS A 902 -4.30 -8.09 22.48
CA LYS A 902 -4.83 -9.15 23.36
C LYS A 902 -4.89 -10.54 22.71
N VAL A 903 -4.72 -10.65 21.40
CA VAL A 903 -4.59 -11.95 20.70
C VAL A 903 -3.24 -12.59 21.03
N ASP A 904 -2.15 -11.85 20.89
CA ASP A 904 -0.80 -12.31 21.26
C ASP A 904 -0.72 -12.56 22.78
N THR A 905 -1.42 -11.77 23.60
CA THR A 905 -1.54 -12.00 25.05
C THR A 905 -2.12 -13.38 25.36
N TYR A 906 -3.20 -13.79 24.68
CA TYR A 906 -3.78 -15.13 24.85
C TYR A 906 -2.76 -16.22 24.48
N SER A 907 -2.12 -16.08 23.33
CA SER A 907 -1.10 -17.02 22.84
C SER A 907 0.10 -17.13 23.79
N PHE A 908 0.54 -16.00 24.38
CA PHE A 908 1.54 -15.98 25.46
C PHE A 908 1.08 -16.78 26.69
N GLY A 909 -0.20 -16.66 27.10
CA GLY A 909 -0.78 -17.47 28.18
C GLY A 909 -0.68 -18.98 27.93
N ILE A 910 -0.94 -19.41 26.69
CA ILE A 910 -0.76 -20.82 26.29
C ILE A 910 0.71 -21.24 26.39
N VAL A 911 1.64 -20.46 25.83
CA VAL A 911 3.09 -20.76 25.88
C VAL A 911 3.63 -20.77 27.32
N ALA A 912 3.11 -19.93 28.21
CA ALA A 912 3.48 -19.95 29.63
C ALA A 912 3.05 -21.27 30.31
N LEU A 913 1.84 -21.77 30.04
CA LEU A 913 1.41 -23.09 30.54
C LEU A 913 2.28 -24.22 29.97
N GLU A 914 2.57 -24.19 28.67
CA GLU A 914 3.45 -25.16 28.00
C GLU A 914 4.85 -25.25 28.65
N VAL A 915 5.45 -24.09 28.95
CA VAL A 915 6.78 -24.00 29.59
C VAL A 915 6.77 -24.57 31.01
N ILE A 916 5.73 -24.29 31.78
CA ILE A 916 5.58 -24.79 33.17
C ILE A 916 5.41 -26.32 33.19
N SER A 917 4.62 -26.87 32.26
CA SER A 917 4.25 -28.30 32.29
C SER A 917 5.11 -29.23 31.43
N GLY A 918 5.89 -28.71 30.47
CA GLY A 918 6.63 -29.56 29.53
C GLY A 918 5.70 -30.41 28.65
N ARG A 919 4.57 -29.84 28.25
CA ARG A 919 3.49 -30.50 27.47
C ARG A 919 3.02 -29.55 26.39
N SER A 920 2.66 -30.08 25.23
CA SER A 920 2.08 -29.29 24.15
C SER A 920 0.65 -28.89 24.47
N CYS A 921 0.20 -27.73 23.99
CA CYS A 921 -1.21 -27.33 24.08
C CYS A 921 -2.17 -28.34 23.42
N SER A 922 -1.68 -29.17 22.48
CA SER A 922 -2.44 -30.25 21.82
C SER A 922 -2.36 -31.62 22.51
N ASP A 923 -1.61 -31.77 23.61
CA ASP A 923 -1.48 -33.06 24.31
C ASP A 923 -2.79 -33.42 25.04
N VAL A 924 -3.56 -34.36 24.47
CA VAL A 924 -4.81 -34.85 25.07
C VAL A 924 -4.52 -35.88 26.15
N ASN A 925 -4.98 -35.62 27.37
CA ASN A 925 -4.85 -36.59 28.47
C ASN A 925 -6.06 -37.55 28.49
N TYR A 926 -5.84 -38.85 28.30
CA TYR A 926 -6.91 -39.88 28.32
C TYR A 926 -7.24 -40.39 29.73
N SER A 927 -7.36 -39.48 30.69
CA SER A 927 -7.62 -39.77 32.10
C SER A 927 -9.12 -39.86 32.42
N GLY A 928 -9.84 -40.70 31.68
CA GLY A 928 -11.26 -41.03 31.94
C GLY A 928 -12.17 -40.86 30.72
N ALA A 929 -13.46 -40.59 30.98
CA ALA A 929 -14.52 -40.56 29.97
C ALA A 929 -14.61 -39.25 29.14
N GLN A 930 -13.60 -38.37 29.22
CA GLN A 930 -13.54 -37.09 28.51
C GLN A 930 -12.13 -36.85 27.99
N MET A 931 -12.01 -36.17 26.85
CA MET A 931 -10.74 -35.64 26.34
C MET A 931 -10.43 -34.34 27.07
N GLU A 932 -9.20 -34.19 27.58
CA GLU A 932 -8.76 -32.99 28.28
C GLU A 932 -7.54 -32.37 27.59
N TYR A 933 -7.65 -31.10 27.19
CA TYR A 933 -6.56 -30.29 26.64
C TYR A 933 -5.80 -29.54 27.74
N LEU A 934 -4.59 -29.06 27.43
CA LEU A 934 -3.69 -28.41 28.39
C LEU A 934 -4.34 -27.25 29.16
N LEU A 935 -5.10 -26.40 28.46
CA LEU A 935 -5.79 -25.26 29.08
C LEU A 935 -6.94 -25.70 30.00
N ASP A 936 -7.73 -26.70 29.60
CA ASP A 936 -8.78 -27.25 30.45
C ASP A 936 -8.21 -27.90 31.71
N HIS A 937 -7.07 -28.58 31.61
CA HIS A 937 -6.37 -29.15 32.75
C HIS A 937 -5.88 -28.06 33.71
N ALA A 938 -5.26 -26.98 33.19
CA ALA A 938 -4.83 -25.85 33.99
C ALA A 938 -5.99 -25.17 34.75
N TRP A 939 -7.13 -24.98 34.08
CA TRP A 939 -8.36 -24.48 34.71
C TRP A 939 -8.89 -25.45 35.77
N GLN A 940 -8.95 -26.76 35.50
CA GLN A 940 -9.38 -27.76 36.48
C GLN A 940 -8.47 -27.85 37.71
N LEU A 941 -7.15 -27.63 37.55
CA LEU A 941 -6.22 -27.56 38.68
C LEU A 941 -6.40 -26.26 39.48
N TYR A 942 -6.60 -25.13 38.81
CA TYR A 942 -6.92 -23.84 39.45
C TYR A 942 -8.23 -23.93 40.27
N GLU A 943 -9.31 -24.41 39.66
CA GLU A 943 -10.63 -24.59 40.30
C GLU A 943 -10.60 -25.51 41.54
N LYS A 944 -9.61 -26.41 41.62
CA LYS A 944 -9.40 -27.35 42.74
C LYS A 944 -8.29 -26.90 43.70
N GLY A 945 -7.68 -25.73 43.49
CA GLY A 945 -6.54 -25.22 44.25
C GLY A 945 -5.21 -25.96 44.02
N MET A 946 -5.16 -26.95 43.13
CA MET A 946 -4.06 -27.89 42.91
C MET A 946 -3.03 -27.43 41.85
N HIS A 947 -2.87 -26.11 41.65
CA HIS A 947 -2.00 -25.46 40.67
C HIS A 947 -0.63 -26.14 40.44
N ILE A 948 0.04 -26.53 41.53
CA ILE A 948 1.40 -27.12 41.52
C ILE A 948 1.47 -28.46 40.76
N LYS A 949 0.35 -29.16 40.56
CA LYS A 949 0.29 -30.36 39.70
C LYS A 949 0.40 -30.06 38.20
N MET A 950 0.49 -28.78 37.81
CA MET A 950 0.77 -28.34 36.45
C MET A 950 2.28 -28.32 36.14
N ILE A 951 3.15 -28.48 37.13
CA ILE A 951 4.61 -28.43 36.96
C ILE A 951 5.11 -29.72 36.30
N ASP A 952 6.01 -29.58 35.33
CA ASP A 952 6.74 -30.68 34.68
C ASP A 952 7.49 -31.52 35.73
N GLU A 953 7.18 -32.82 35.81
CA GLU A 953 7.80 -33.77 36.76
C GLU A 953 9.33 -33.89 36.60
N ALA A 954 9.88 -33.40 35.48
CA ALA A 954 11.32 -33.31 35.25
C ALA A 954 12.04 -32.14 35.96
N ILE A 955 11.31 -31.22 36.61
CA ILE A 955 11.89 -30.08 37.34
C ILE A 955 12.12 -30.45 38.80
N ASP A 956 13.33 -30.24 39.32
CA ASP A 956 13.66 -30.47 40.73
C ASP A 956 12.84 -29.52 41.64
N PRO A 957 12.05 -30.04 42.61
CA PRO A 957 11.29 -29.23 43.57
C PRO A 957 12.12 -28.21 44.37
N ASN A 958 13.44 -28.37 44.45
CA ASN A 958 14.33 -27.43 45.12
C ASN A 958 14.66 -26.18 44.28
N GLU A 959 14.37 -26.16 42.97
CA GLU A 959 14.67 -25.02 42.09
C GLU A 959 13.60 -23.91 42.10
N TYR A 960 12.39 -24.19 42.63
CA TYR A 960 11.27 -23.25 42.62
C TYR A 960 10.65 -23.03 43.99
N GLN A 961 10.02 -21.87 44.16
CA GLN A 961 9.11 -21.58 45.26
C GLN A 961 7.68 -21.72 44.73
N GLU A 962 6.85 -22.52 45.39
CA GLU A 962 5.48 -22.81 44.93
C GLU A 962 4.67 -21.53 44.65
N GLU A 963 4.82 -20.50 45.49
CA GLU A 963 4.11 -19.22 45.41
C GLU A 963 4.43 -18.49 44.10
N ASN A 964 5.67 -18.55 43.63
CA ASN A 964 6.08 -17.96 42.37
C ASN A 964 5.54 -18.75 41.18
N VAL A 965 5.46 -20.09 41.27
CA VAL A 965 4.86 -20.90 40.20
C VAL A 965 3.35 -20.71 40.12
N LYS A 966 2.65 -20.74 41.28
CA LYS A 966 1.23 -20.39 41.41
C LYS A 966 0.93 -19.04 40.75
N LYS A 967 1.73 -18.01 41.08
CA LYS A 967 1.64 -16.67 40.51
C LYS A 967 1.78 -16.66 38.98
N ILE A 968 2.72 -17.41 38.39
CA ILE A 968 2.88 -17.46 36.92
C ILE A 968 1.72 -18.24 36.27
N ILE A 969 1.21 -19.31 36.89
CA ILE A 969 0.00 -20.03 36.42
C ILE A 969 -1.22 -19.10 36.44
N GLU A 970 -1.42 -18.33 37.50
CA GLU A 970 -2.51 -17.34 37.60
C GLU A 970 -2.39 -16.25 36.51
N ILE A 971 -1.18 -15.75 36.24
CA ILE A 971 -0.92 -14.81 35.14
C ILE A 971 -1.25 -15.45 33.78
N ALA A 972 -0.84 -16.69 33.55
CA ALA A 972 -1.15 -17.42 32.32
C ALA A 972 -2.66 -17.62 32.14
N LEU A 973 -3.40 -17.95 33.21
CA LEU A 973 -4.86 -18.08 33.16
C LEU A 973 -5.55 -16.73 32.95
N MET A 974 -5.08 -15.63 33.56
CA MET A 974 -5.55 -14.26 33.27
C MET A 974 -5.40 -13.90 31.79
N CYS A 975 -4.31 -14.31 31.14
CA CYS A 975 -4.12 -14.14 29.71
C CYS A 975 -5.16 -14.89 28.85
N THR A 976 -5.79 -15.95 29.35
CA THR A 976 -6.78 -16.76 28.60
C THR A 976 -8.24 -16.33 28.79
N GLN A 977 -8.49 -15.29 29.59
CA GLN A 977 -9.85 -14.77 29.84
C GLN A 977 -10.48 -14.06 28.62
N LEU A 978 -11.66 -13.49 28.80
CA LEU A 978 -12.30 -12.60 27.82
C LEU A 978 -11.43 -11.35 27.57
N VAL A 979 -11.49 -10.80 26.35
CA VAL A 979 -10.62 -9.73 25.82
C VAL A 979 -10.47 -8.51 26.76
N SER A 980 -11.57 -8.09 27.39
CA SER A 980 -11.63 -6.95 28.31
C SER A 980 -10.99 -7.21 29.68
N LEU A 981 -10.80 -8.49 30.07
CA LEU A 981 -10.23 -8.92 31.34
C LEU A 981 -8.76 -9.32 31.21
N ARG A 982 -8.27 -9.61 29.99
CA ARG A 982 -6.86 -9.89 29.74
C ARG A 982 -6.01 -8.65 30.06
N PRO A 983 -4.93 -8.79 30.85
CA PRO A 983 -4.00 -7.69 31.10
C PRO A 983 -3.25 -7.24 29.83
N THR A 984 -2.56 -6.09 29.87
CA THR A 984 -1.59 -5.71 28.82
C THR A 984 -0.27 -6.47 28.98
N MET A 985 0.61 -6.43 27.99
CA MET A 985 1.91 -7.11 28.10
C MET A 985 2.83 -6.42 29.10
N SER A 986 2.73 -5.09 29.29
CA SER A 986 3.44 -4.41 30.39
C SER A 986 2.88 -4.78 31.76
N GLU A 987 1.54 -4.90 31.92
CA GLU A 987 0.97 -5.42 33.17
C GLU A 987 1.50 -6.83 33.47
N ILE A 988 1.56 -7.70 32.46
CA ILE A 988 2.12 -9.06 32.58
C ILE A 988 3.60 -9.02 32.97
N TYR A 989 4.41 -8.24 32.27
CA TYR A 989 5.84 -8.12 32.54
C TYR A 989 6.11 -7.58 33.96
N LEU A 990 5.33 -6.60 34.42
CA LEU A 990 5.40 -6.07 35.78
C LEU A 990 4.92 -7.10 36.83
N MET A 991 3.86 -7.85 36.55
CA MET A 991 3.41 -8.93 37.43
C MET A 991 4.47 -10.03 37.53
N LEU A 992 5.11 -10.43 36.43
CA LEU A 992 6.21 -11.42 36.44
C LEU A 992 7.48 -10.90 37.14
N SER A 993 7.79 -9.61 37.04
CA SER A 993 9.01 -9.00 37.59
C SER A 993 8.92 -8.57 39.07
N SER A 994 7.75 -8.68 39.70
CA SER A 994 7.47 -8.16 41.05
C SER A 994 7.44 -9.25 42.12
N GLU A 995 7.62 -8.83 43.37
CA GLU A 995 7.26 -9.60 44.57
C GLU A 995 5.78 -10.09 44.53
N PRO A 996 5.40 -11.14 45.29
CA PRO A 996 4.04 -11.68 45.28
C PRO A 996 3.04 -10.81 46.07
N GLN A 997 2.71 -9.63 45.55
CA GLN A 997 1.59 -8.78 46.02
C GLN A 997 0.56 -8.50 44.92
N LEU A 998 0.00 -9.58 44.36
CA LEU A 998 -1.15 -9.49 43.47
C LEU A 998 -2.40 -9.11 44.27
N LYS A 999 -2.90 -7.87 44.10
CA LYS A 999 -4.28 -7.55 44.50
C LYS A 999 -5.21 -8.43 43.67
N GLN A 1000 -6.00 -9.25 44.36
CA GLN A 1000 -6.70 -10.39 43.82
C GLN A 1000 -7.78 -9.97 42.79
N ARG A 1001 -7.39 -9.84 41.51
CA ARG A 1001 -8.34 -9.80 40.38
C ARG A 1001 -9.07 -11.14 40.35
N GLN A 1002 -10.40 -11.13 40.24
CA GLN A 1002 -11.17 -12.37 40.25
C GLN A 1002 -10.95 -13.13 38.92
N ILE A 1003 -10.40 -14.34 39.01
CA ILE A 1003 -10.12 -15.21 37.86
C ILE A 1003 -11.23 -16.27 37.79
N SER A 1004 -11.86 -16.41 36.62
CA SER A 1004 -12.95 -17.35 36.37
C SER A 1004 -12.82 -18.02 34.99
N ARG A 1005 -13.06 -19.34 34.92
CA ARG A 1005 -13.02 -20.11 33.68
C ARG A 1005 -14.04 -19.55 32.67
N PRO A 1006 -13.64 -19.15 31.45
CA PRO A 1006 -14.59 -18.56 30.51
C PRO A 1006 -15.60 -19.59 29.99
N THR A 1007 -16.89 -19.29 30.08
CA THR A 1007 -17.97 -20.13 29.55
C THR A 1007 -18.09 -19.97 28.03
N TYR A 1008 -17.17 -20.58 27.28
CA TYR A 1008 -17.34 -20.75 25.83
C TYR A 1008 -18.48 -21.74 25.59
N ASN A 1009 -19.51 -21.33 24.85
CA ASN A 1009 -20.73 -22.11 24.67
C ASN A 1009 -20.56 -23.11 23.51
N VAL A 1010 -19.93 -24.25 23.78
CA VAL A 1010 -19.41 -25.21 22.76
C VAL A 1010 -20.49 -26.10 22.11
N ASP A 1011 -21.72 -25.59 21.95
CA ASP A 1011 -22.87 -26.36 21.41
C ASP A 1011 -23.40 -25.82 20.07
N ARG A 1012 -22.55 -25.13 19.31
CA ARG A 1012 -22.71 -24.97 17.86
C ARG A 1012 -21.51 -25.59 17.15
N ARG A 1013 -21.69 -26.83 16.67
CA ARG A 1013 -20.77 -27.49 15.74
C ARG A 1013 -20.81 -26.76 14.39
N ILE A 1014 -20.03 -25.71 14.26
CA ILE A 1014 -19.77 -25.07 12.96
C ILE A 1014 -18.98 -26.08 12.12
N HIS A 1015 -19.44 -26.36 10.90
CA HIS A 1015 -18.69 -27.19 9.96
C HIS A 1015 -17.41 -26.44 9.55
N ILE A 1016 -16.26 -26.96 9.95
CA ILE A 1016 -14.94 -26.44 9.56
C ILE A 1016 -14.41 -27.27 8.40
N VAL A 1017 -14.44 -26.67 7.22
CA VAL A 1017 -13.51 -26.95 6.12
C VAL A 1017 -13.05 -25.57 5.64
N GLY A 1018 -11.77 -25.24 5.49
CA GLY A 1018 -10.55 -26.05 5.68
C GLY A 1018 -9.50 -25.55 4.68
N SER A 1019 -8.46 -24.86 5.15
CA SER A 1019 -7.45 -24.19 4.29
C SER A 1019 -6.05 -24.29 4.86
#